data_AF-A0A6G1JJF9-F1
#
_entry.id   AF-A0A6G1JJF9-F1
#
_cell.length_a   1.000
_cell.length_b   1.000
_cell.length_c   1.000
_cell.angle_alpha   90.00
_cell.angle_beta   90.00
_cell.angle_gamma   90.00
#
_symmetry.space_group_name_H-M   'P 1'
#
loop_
_entity.id
_entity.type
_entity.pdbx_description
1 polymer ?
#
loop_
_entity_poly.entity_id
_entity_poly.type
_entity_poly.pdbx_seq_one_letter_code
_entity_poly.pdbx_strand_id
1 'polypeptide(L)'
;MRLLRFDQAGRLLLTNFSGKTTPPYAILSHRWGNSEVLFADIANGNYKEKEGYRKIKFCAEQAAKDQLQYFWIDTCCIDKWNLSKLLRSINSMFCWYKDAKRCYVFLPDVSVPTTAAIAQQSDWEASFRASEWFRRGWTLQELIAPESVEFFSLEGQRIGDKRSLEQLVHEISNVPTEALQGFSLEKFTIKERIEWAKNRETTEEEGNVYCLLGILDVSMPASYGEGREKARIRLEAELNSSAPFLVPFSQNNNFVGGESQLAELEAKFFKGNQAAIVAIVGPGGTGKSQLALEFAYRTRQKNKSCSVFWIDASSIDGAHHSYTDIARKLKIPGWDDEKADVKQIVKLQLSRRDAGQSLLIFDNADSVKLSSNGTSAGRDASLVDYLPQSEHCSILLTTTNGDAARTVASHEIIELQEMEQDTAQSMLEQYLDTPVSRSEQQHAELLLQELSHLPLAIVQAAAYINARSITLQEYYTRLTKQRQADLDNIINVPDNKLQEYDRGSSVATTLHLSIEQIRHDSPLAAKYLFLAACVDRKDILLELLEAPSSREREDAIRILNSYKLVTRRPAESALDLHRLVHGALREWIWKRGMLGEWTQTAMARLCGVFPNNSHGNRITVTKKYNEAEELFLQVMETSLRVLGDEHPSTLTSMANLASTYRNQGRWKEAEELQATELGICSRVLGDEHPDTLTSMANLAFTLQSQGSISKAASLIENCCELQTEVLGPEHPDTVSSRETLAAWRLDTVQLKDEGDG
;
A
#
# COMPACT_ATOMS: atom_id res chain seq x y z
N MET A 1 9.50 11.62 -13.82
CA MET A 1 10.76 11.58 -13.03
C MET A 1 10.86 12.87 -12.22
N ARG A 2 11.51 12.88 -11.04
CA ARG A 2 11.76 14.11 -10.26
C ARG A 2 13.25 14.39 -10.17
N LEU A 3 13.65 15.66 -10.24
CA LEU A 3 15.05 16.10 -10.18
C LEU A 3 15.23 17.18 -9.12
N LEU A 4 16.41 17.23 -8.52
CA LEU A 4 16.83 18.25 -7.57
C LEU A 4 17.55 19.40 -8.26
N ARG A 5 17.42 20.60 -7.70
CA ARG A 5 18.25 21.77 -8.01
C ARG A 5 18.33 22.70 -6.80
N PHE A 6 19.34 23.55 -6.76
CA PHE A 6 19.36 24.69 -5.83
C PHE A 6 18.65 25.91 -6.43
N ASP A 7 17.89 26.63 -5.61
CA ASP A 7 17.37 27.96 -5.96
C ASP A 7 18.45 29.05 -5.75
N GLN A 8 18.13 30.28 -6.14
CA GLN A 8 19.06 31.42 -5.97
C GLN A 8 19.36 31.74 -4.49
N ALA A 9 18.52 31.29 -3.56
CA ALA A 9 18.70 31.44 -2.12
C ALA A 9 19.43 30.25 -1.48
N GLY A 10 19.92 29.28 -2.28
CA GLY A 10 20.62 28.11 -1.78
C GLY A 10 19.73 27.08 -1.09
N ARG A 11 18.43 27.05 -1.39
CA ARG A 11 17.49 26.00 -0.94
C ARG A 11 17.35 24.92 -2.00
N LEU A 12 17.28 23.67 -1.55
CA LEU A 12 17.06 22.51 -2.40
C LEU A 12 15.59 22.44 -2.82
N LEU A 13 15.34 22.37 -4.13
CA LEU A 13 14.01 22.24 -4.72
C LEU A 13 13.89 20.92 -5.48
N LEU A 14 12.78 20.23 -5.29
CA LEU A 14 12.43 19.02 -6.04
C LEU A 14 11.41 19.35 -7.15
N THR A 15 11.79 19.13 -8.40
CA THR A 15 10.98 19.47 -9.58
C THR A 15 10.46 18.21 -10.26
N ASN A 16 9.16 18.14 -10.55
CA ASN A 16 8.53 16.99 -11.22
C ASN A 16 8.44 17.18 -12.74
N PHE A 17 8.94 16.20 -13.48
CA PHE A 17 8.96 16.13 -14.95
C PHE A 17 8.08 15.00 -15.52
N SER A 18 7.09 14.50 -14.77
CA SER A 18 6.09 13.58 -15.35
C SER A 18 5.37 14.24 -16.54
N GLY A 19 5.28 13.54 -17.68
CA GLY A 19 4.65 14.04 -18.91
C GLY A 19 5.41 15.16 -19.63
N LYS A 20 6.64 15.48 -19.20
CA LYS A 20 7.48 16.57 -19.75
C LYS A 20 8.82 16.02 -20.21
N THR A 21 9.46 16.75 -21.12
CA THR A 21 10.84 16.44 -21.55
C THR A 21 11.80 16.62 -20.38
N THR A 22 12.56 15.57 -20.05
CA THR A 22 13.54 15.60 -18.96
C THR A 22 14.76 16.43 -19.40
N PRO A 23 15.17 17.46 -18.62
CA PRO A 23 16.38 18.23 -18.93
C PRO A 23 17.65 17.38 -18.70
N PRO A 24 18.83 17.78 -19.19
CA PRO A 24 20.09 17.15 -18.81
C PRO A 24 20.31 17.18 -17.29
N TYR A 25 20.72 16.05 -16.71
CA TYR A 25 20.97 15.93 -15.28
C TYR A 25 22.17 15.03 -14.96
N ALA A 26 22.72 15.22 -13.75
CA ALA A 26 23.70 14.34 -13.14
C ALA A 26 23.05 13.38 -12.14
N ILE A 27 23.75 12.31 -11.78
CA ILE A 27 23.36 11.38 -10.72
C ILE A 27 24.46 11.33 -9.66
N LEU A 28 24.05 11.29 -8.39
CA LEU A 28 24.95 10.89 -7.30
C LEU A 28 24.78 9.41 -7.02
N SER A 29 25.87 8.67 -7.18
CA SER A 29 25.98 7.28 -6.76
C SER A 29 26.79 7.21 -5.45
N HIS A 30 26.21 6.67 -4.39
CA HIS A 30 26.87 6.65 -3.09
C HIS A 30 26.27 5.59 -2.13
N ARG A 31 26.89 5.43 -0.95
CA ARG A 31 26.28 4.76 0.23
C ARG A 31 25.90 5.77 1.30
N TRP A 32 24.75 5.59 1.95
CA TRP A 32 24.44 6.36 3.17
C TRP A 32 25.22 5.81 4.35
N GLY A 33 25.57 6.69 5.29
CA GLY A 33 26.05 6.30 6.62
C GLY A 33 24.87 6.23 7.58
N ASN A 34 25.07 6.69 8.81
CA ASN A 34 24.03 6.65 9.86
C ASN A 34 22.91 7.70 9.69
N SER A 35 23.06 8.66 8.77
CA SER A 35 22.12 9.76 8.58
C SER A 35 21.77 9.95 7.10
N GLU A 36 20.73 9.24 6.66
CA GLU A 36 20.18 9.30 5.30
C GLU A 36 19.24 10.50 5.12
N VAL A 37 19.37 11.20 3.98
CA VAL A 37 18.46 12.28 3.58
C VAL A 37 17.40 11.71 2.66
N LEU A 38 16.15 11.78 3.12
CA LEU A 38 14.97 11.24 2.47
C LEU A 38 14.21 12.35 1.73
N PHE A 39 13.36 11.93 0.80
CA PHE A 39 12.38 12.79 0.12
C PHE A 39 11.63 13.73 1.07
N ALA A 40 11.18 13.22 2.23
CA ALA A 40 10.44 14.00 3.22
C ALA A 40 11.30 15.11 3.86
N ASP A 41 12.60 14.89 4.04
CA ASP A 41 13.50 15.90 4.61
C ASP A 41 13.64 17.09 3.66
N ILE A 42 13.62 16.84 2.34
CA ILE A 42 13.63 17.90 1.33
C ILE A 42 12.35 18.72 1.39
N ALA A 43 11.20 18.04 1.46
CA ALA A 43 9.89 18.68 1.53
C ALA A 43 9.74 19.55 2.80
N ASN A 44 10.25 19.06 3.94
CA ASN A 44 10.13 19.71 5.25
C ASN A 44 11.24 20.74 5.52
N GLY A 45 12.29 20.80 4.69
CA GLY A 45 13.42 21.72 4.88
C GLY A 45 14.48 21.27 5.89
N ASN A 46 14.32 20.10 6.52
CA ASN A 46 15.18 19.59 7.60
C ASN A 46 16.47 18.90 7.10
N TYR A 47 16.71 18.90 5.79
CA TYR A 47 17.84 18.20 5.18
C TYR A 47 19.21 18.74 5.60
N LYS A 48 19.31 20.00 6.02
CA LYS A 48 20.60 20.65 6.37
C LYS A 48 21.23 20.12 7.65
N GLU A 49 20.43 19.56 8.54
CA GLU A 49 20.87 19.06 9.85
C GLU A 49 21.44 17.64 9.78
N LYS A 50 21.25 16.96 8.66
CA LYS A 50 21.70 15.58 8.44
C LYS A 50 23.12 15.55 7.89
N GLU A 51 23.92 14.61 8.37
CA GLU A 51 25.29 14.38 7.88
C GLU A 51 25.31 14.10 6.37
N GLY A 52 24.26 13.45 5.86
CA GLY A 52 24.07 13.16 4.45
C GLY A 52 24.00 14.39 3.54
N TYR A 53 23.71 15.58 4.07
CA TYR A 53 23.66 16.83 3.30
C TYR A 53 24.98 17.15 2.60
N ARG A 54 26.12 16.78 3.19
CA ARG A 54 27.45 16.97 2.59
C ARG A 54 27.54 16.33 1.19
N LYS A 55 26.94 15.15 1.02
CA LYS A 55 26.96 14.40 -0.25
C LYS A 55 26.07 15.06 -1.31
N ILE A 56 24.93 15.60 -0.89
CA ILE A 56 24.03 16.38 -1.76
C ILE A 56 24.73 17.64 -2.26
N LYS A 57 25.37 18.37 -1.34
CA LYS A 57 26.12 19.59 -1.67
C LYS A 57 27.28 19.27 -2.64
N PHE A 58 28.03 18.21 -2.37
CA PHE A 58 29.08 17.71 -3.27
C PHE A 58 28.53 17.45 -4.68
N CYS A 59 27.42 16.71 -4.81
CA CYS A 59 26.82 16.41 -6.12
C CYS A 59 26.45 17.70 -6.87
N ALA A 60 25.84 18.67 -6.19
CA ALA A 60 25.45 19.93 -6.79
C ALA A 60 26.63 20.78 -7.24
N GLU A 61 27.72 20.81 -6.46
CA GLU A 61 28.95 21.52 -6.83
C GLU A 61 29.60 20.90 -8.08
N GLN A 62 29.62 19.57 -8.18
CA GLN A 62 30.14 18.89 -9.37
C GLN A 62 29.23 19.08 -10.58
N ALA A 63 27.92 18.95 -10.40
CA ALA A 63 26.95 19.23 -11.46
C ALA A 63 27.11 20.67 -11.99
N ALA A 64 27.30 21.66 -11.11
CA ALA A 64 27.52 23.05 -11.50
C ALA A 64 28.83 23.23 -12.30
N LYS A 65 29.92 22.54 -11.94
CA LYS A 65 31.18 22.56 -12.71
C LYS A 65 31.00 21.99 -14.11
N ASP A 66 30.15 20.98 -14.26
CA ASP A 66 29.77 20.38 -15.54
C ASP A 66 28.60 21.08 -16.25
N GLN A 67 28.19 22.26 -15.78
CA GLN A 67 27.10 23.07 -16.35
C GLN A 67 25.73 22.37 -16.34
N LEU A 68 25.51 21.46 -15.39
CA LEU A 68 24.24 20.76 -15.16
C LEU A 68 23.48 21.43 -14.01
N GLN A 69 22.29 21.97 -14.31
CA GLN A 69 21.43 22.59 -13.29
C GLN A 69 20.74 21.56 -12.38
N TYR A 70 20.46 20.38 -12.94
CA TYR A 70 19.68 19.35 -12.28
C TYR A 70 20.53 18.14 -11.92
N PHE A 71 20.18 17.51 -10.80
CA PHE A 71 20.79 16.25 -10.40
C PHE A 71 19.76 15.34 -9.73
N TRP A 72 20.08 14.06 -9.64
CA TRP A 72 19.20 13.03 -9.13
C TRP A 72 19.91 12.16 -8.09
N ILE A 73 19.19 11.88 -7.01
CA ILE A 73 19.63 11.03 -5.91
C ILE A 73 18.41 10.18 -5.54
N ASP A 74 18.56 8.86 -5.57
CA ASP A 74 17.47 7.89 -5.41
C ASP A 74 16.56 8.20 -4.21
N THR A 75 17.18 8.48 -3.09
CA THR A 75 16.63 8.65 -1.75
C THR A 75 15.94 9.97 -1.51
N CYS A 76 16.35 10.98 -2.25
CA CYS A 76 15.76 12.31 -2.22
C CYS A 76 14.70 12.52 -3.30
N CYS A 77 14.84 11.85 -4.46
CA CYS A 77 13.96 12.03 -5.62
C CYS A 77 12.81 11.00 -5.67
N ILE A 78 13.05 9.79 -5.13
CA ILE A 78 12.04 8.76 -5.00
C ILE A 78 11.42 8.87 -3.62
N ASP A 79 10.10 8.93 -3.64
CA ASP A 79 9.29 8.82 -2.45
C ASP A 79 9.26 7.34 -2.05
N LYS A 80 10.23 6.91 -1.23
CA LYS A 80 10.37 5.51 -0.75
C LYS A 80 9.16 5.04 0.07
N TRP A 81 8.43 6.01 0.61
CA TRP A 81 7.25 5.87 1.44
C TRP A 81 6.01 5.55 0.57
N ASN A 82 5.95 6.10 -0.64
CA ASN A 82 4.98 5.71 -1.65
C ASN A 82 5.44 4.49 -2.46
N LEU A 83 5.08 3.27 -2.03
CA LEU A 83 5.64 2.07 -2.64
C LEU A 83 5.18 1.81 -4.09
N SER A 84 3.99 2.27 -4.52
CA SER A 84 3.63 2.23 -5.95
C SER A 84 4.57 3.10 -6.80
N LYS A 85 4.99 4.28 -6.29
CA LYS A 85 6.05 5.09 -6.92
C LYS A 85 7.42 4.42 -6.78
N LEU A 86 7.75 3.78 -5.67
CA LEU A 86 9.04 3.08 -5.51
C LEU A 86 9.17 1.92 -6.48
N LEU A 87 8.15 1.07 -6.62
CA LEU A 87 8.12 -0.02 -7.59
C LEU A 87 8.19 0.46 -9.03
N ARG A 88 7.43 1.52 -9.35
CA ARG A 88 7.52 2.18 -10.65
C ARG A 88 8.94 2.69 -10.90
N SER A 89 9.58 3.22 -9.86
CA SER A 89 10.96 3.71 -9.92
C SER A 89 11.97 2.58 -10.11
N ILE A 90 11.80 1.44 -9.43
CA ILE A 90 12.68 0.26 -9.57
C ILE A 90 12.74 -0.21 -11.03
N ASN A 91 11.58 -0.32 -11.68
CA ASN A 91 11.51 -0.73 -13.09
C ASN A 91 12.03 0.35 -14.07
N SER A 92 12.18 1.61 -13.62
CA SER A 92 12.61 2.74 -14.45
C SER A 92 14.04 3.21 -14.17
N MET A 93 14.64 2.78 -13.04
CA MET A 93 15.91 3.31 -12.53
C MET A 93 17.04 3.14 -13.54
N PHE A 94 17.13 1.98 -14.18
CA PHE A 94 18.14 1.74 -15.22
C PHE A 94 18.04 2.72 -16.39
N CYS A 95 16.83 3.04 -16.84
CA CYS A 95 16.63 4.04 -17.89
C CYS A 95 17.07 5.43 -17.40
N TRP A 96 16.75 5.79 -16.15
CA TRP A 96 17.21 7.06 -15.57
C TRP A 96 18.73 7.11 -15.41
N TYR A 97 19.39 6.01 -15.08
CA TYR A 97 20.85 5.93 -15.05
C TYR A 97 21.44 6.08 -16.46
N LYS A 98 20.84 5.44 -17.46
CA LYS A 98 21.26 5.49 -18.86
C LYS A 98 21.13 6.88 -19.47
N ASP A 99 20.06 7.60 -19.16
CA ASP A 99 19.77 8.93 -19.72
C ASP A 99 20.56 10.06 -19.02
N ALA A 100 21.22 9.77 -17.89
CA ALA A 100 22.02 10.74 -17.16
C ALA A 100 23.29 11.14 -17.94
N LYS A 101 23.64 12.43 -17.89
CA LYS A 101 24.85 12.93 -18.55
C LYS A 101 26.13 12.60 -17.79
N ARG A 102 26.05 12.60 -16.46
CA ARG A 102 27.18 12.32 -15.56
C ARG A 102 26.69 11.52 -14.36
N CYS A 103 27.48 10.54 -13.93
CA CYS A 103 27.32 9.84 -12.67
C CYS A 103 28.54 10.12 -11.80
N TYR A 104 28.34 10.76 -10.65
CA TYR A 104 29.40 11.03 -9.68
C TYR A 104 29.32 9.99 -8.58
N VAL A 105 30.34 9.14 -8.47
CA VAL A 105 30.49 8.13 -7.43
C VAL A 105 31.26 8.74 -6.26
N PHE A 106 30.60 8.90 -5.12
CA PHE A 106 31.22 9.41 -3.90
C PHE A 106 31.56 8.26 -2.96
N LEU A 107 32.86 8.02 -2.74
CA LEU A 107 33.39 6.90 -1.96
C LEU A 107 33.84 7.39 -0.57
N PRO A 108 33.02 7.25 0.48
CA PRO A 108 33.35 7.75 1.81
C PRO A 108 34.45 6.92 2.51
N ASP A 109 34.75 5.73 1.99
CA ASP A 109 35.73 4.76 2.49
C ASP A 109 37.08 4.82 1.76
N VAL A 110 37.21 5.72 0.78
CA VAL A 110 38.45 5.94 0.03
C VAL A 110 38.97 7.34 0.35
N SER A 111 40.16 7.41 0.92
CA SER A 111 40.85 8.67 1.21
C SER A 111 42.04 8.85 0.28
N VAL A 112 42.26 10.09 -0.17
CA VAL A 112 43.41 10.46 -0.98
C VAL A 112 44.25 11.49 -0.20
N PRO A 113 45.57 11.28 -0.02
CA PRO A 113 46.41 12.19 0.75
C PRO A 113 46.42 13.61 0.17
N THR A 114 45.99 14.59 0.96
CA THR A 114 45.85 15.99 0.51
C THR A 114 47.19 16.72 0.31
N THR A 115 48.33 16.10 0.67
CA THR A 115 49.65 16.74 0.77
C THR A 115 50.45 16.76 -0.53
N ALA A 116 50.02 16.08 -1.59
CA ALA A 116 50.69 16.09 -2.90
C ALA A 116 49.75 16.59 -4.01
N ALA A 117 50.24 17.46 -4.89
CA ALA A 117 49.47 17.99 -6.02
C ALA A 117 49.04 16.91 -7.05
N ILE A 118 49.60 15.71 -6.96
CA ILE A 118 49.26 14.51 -7.74
C ILE A 118 49.37 13.31 -6.79
N ALA A 119 48.24 12.72 -6.39
CA ALA A 119 48.24 11.47 -5.63
C ALA A 119 48.66 10.29 -6.53
N GLN A 120 49.56 9.44 -6.05
CA GLN A 120 49.95 8.26 -6.80
C GLN A 120 48.89 7.17 -6.65
N GLN A 121 48.72 6.32 -7.67
CA GLN A 121 47.73 5.23 -7.64
C GLN A 121 47.94 4.29 -6.43
N SER A 122 49.19 4.09 -6.01
CA SER A 122 49.55 3.32 -4.81
C SER A 122 48.91 3.85 -3.51
N ASP A 123 48.55 5.13 -3.46
CA ASP A 123 48.11 5.79 -2.24
C ASP A 123 46.64 5.50 -1.92
N TRP A 124 45.83 5.18 -2.95
CA TRP A 124 44.38 4.99 -2.83
C TRP A 124 43.85 3.68 -3.43
N GLU A 125 44.63 2.98 -4.27
CA GLU A 125 44.13 1.78 -4.97
C GLU A 125 43.65 0.69 -4.01
N ALA A 126 44.36 0.49 -2.89
CA ALA A 126 43.99 -0.53 -1.91
C ALA A 126 42.62 -0.24 -1.25
N SER A 127 42.35 1.01 -0.86
CA SER A 127 41.06 1.41 -0.29
C SER A 127 39.96 1.43 -1.35
N PHE A 128 40.29 1.82 -2.59
CA PHE A 128 39.36 1.75 -3.73
C PHE A 128 38.91 0.32 -4.03
N ARG A 129 39.84 -0.65 -4.08
CA ARG A 129 39.53 -2.08 -4.24
C ARG A 129 38.70 -2.63 -3.08
N ALA A 130 38.92 -2.13 -1.87
CA ALA A 130 38.19 -2.54 -0.67
C ALA A 130 36.82 -1.86 -0.52
N SER A 131 36.48 -0.88 -1.38
CA SER A 131 35.30 -0.06 -1.17
C SER A 131 34.01 -0.87 -1.18
N GLU A 132 33.15 -0.62 -0.19
CA GLU A 132 31.85 -1.25 -0.07
C GLU A 132 30.88 -0.88 -1.20
N TRP A 133 31.18 0.20 -1.92
CA TRP A 133 30.39 0.63 -3.06
C TRP A 133 30.31 -0.47 -4.14
N PHE A 134 31.42 -1.18 -4.40
CA PHE A 134 31.47 -2.28 -5.35
C PHE A 134 30.69 -3.53 -4.89
N ARG A 135 30.48 -3.68 -3.57
CA ARG A 135 29.71 -4.79 -3.00
C ARG A 135 28.21 -4.53 -2.96
N ARG A 136 27.71 -3.34 -3.27
CA ARG A 136 26.26 -3.07 -3.25
C ARG A 136 25.60 -3.56 -4.54
N GLY A 137 24.44 -4.22 -4.44
CA GLY A 137 23.70 -4.72 -5.61
C GLY A 137 23.28 -3.61 -6.58
N TRP A 138 22.65 -2.54 -6.06
CA TRP A 138 22.09 -1.45 -6.86
C TRP A 138 23.15 -0.62 -7.61
N THR A 139 24.38 -0.52 -7.09
CA THR A 139 25.46 0.24 -7.73
C THR A 139 25.93 -0.42 -9.03
N LEU A 140 25.54 -1.67 -9.30
CA LEU A 140 25.82 -2.34 -10.57
C LEU A 140 25.14 -1.61 -11.75
N GLN A 141 23.89 -1.20 -11.57
CA GLN A 141 23.19 -0.41 -12.60
C GLN A 141 23.83 0.97 -12.76
N GLU A 142 24.21 1.60 -11.65
CA GLU A 142 24.86 2.92 -11.62
C GLU A 142 26.25 2.91 -12.27
N LEU A 143 26.93 1.76 -12.30
CA LEU A 143 28.21 1.56 -12.98
C LEU A 143 28.03 1.36 -14.50
N ILE A 144 27.08 0.51 -14.88
CA ILE A 144 26.92 0.04 -16.26
C ILE A 144 26.14 1.04 -17.11
N ALA A 145 25.00 1.51 -16.61
CA ALA A 145 24.03 2.24 -17.42
C ALA A 145 24.49 3.63 -17.87
N PRO A 146 25.08 4.49 -17.00
CA PRO A 146 25.49 5.83 -17.42
C PRO A 146 26.67 5.79 -18.39
N GLU A 147 26.67 6.68 -19.38
CA GLU A 147 27.78 6.82 -20.34
C GLU A 147 29.07 7.25 -19.65
N SER A 148 28.97 8.15 -18.65
CA SER A 148 30.08 8.70 -17.89
C SER A 148 29.90 8.41 -16.39
N VAL A 149 30.89 7.75 -15.78
CA VAL A 149 30.95 7.49 -14.34
C VAL A 149 32.31 7.96 -13.81
N GLU A 150 32.31 8.86 -12.84
CA GLU A 150 33.51 9.47 -12.26
C GLU A 150 33.59 9.18 -10.76
N PHE A 151 34.77 8.77 -10.28
CA PHE A 151 35.00 8.36 -8.90
C PHE A 151 35.69 9.46 -8.08
N PHE A 152 35.17 9.70 -6.88
CA PHE A 152 35.66 10.72 -5.95
C PHE A 152 35.89 10.15 -4.56
N SER A 153 36.96 10.62 -3.91
CA SER A 153 37.31 10.26 -2.53
C SER A 153 36.41 10.94 -1.49
N LEU A 154 36.58 10.58 -0.22
CA LEU A 154 35.95 11.22 0.94
C LEU A 154 36.20 12.75 0.99
N GLU A 155 37.39 13.18 0.56
CA GLU A 155 37.79 14.59 0.47
C GLU A 155 37.21 15.30 -0.76
N GLY A 156 36.53 14.58 -1.65
CA GLY A 156 35.98 15.11 -2.90
C GLY A 156 37.03 15.24 -4.02
N GLN A 157 38.19 14.59 -3.90
CA GLN A 157 39.20 14.58 -4.95
C GLN A 157 38.86 13.55 -6.02
N ARG A 158 39.09 13.92 -7.30
CA ARG A 158 38.84 13.02 -8.44
C ARG A 158 39.91 11.93 -8.49
N ILE A 159 39.48 10.68 -8.42
CA ILE A 159 40.34 9.49 -8.52
C ILE A 159 40.54 9.13 -10.01
N GLY A 160 39.44 9.12 -10.76
CA GLY A 160 39.43 8.76 -12.18
C GLY A 160 38.01 8.55 -12.67
N ASP A 161 37.87 8.08 -13.90
CA ASP A 161 36.59 7.72 -14.50
C ASP A 161 36.56 6.25 -14.94
N LYS A 162 35.37 5.78 -15.30
CA LYS A 162 35.14 4.39 -15.75
C LYS A 162 36.03 3.98 -16.93
N ARG A 163 36.46 4.91 -17.80
CA ARG A 163 37.36 4.60 -18.92
C ARG A 163 38.83 4.59 -18.46
N SER A 164 39.24 5.57 -17.67
CA SER A 164 40.63 5.64 -17.17
C SER A 164 40.98 4.51 -16.20
N LEU A 165 39.99 3.98 -15.48
CA LEU A 165 40.15 2.91 -14.50
C LEU A 165 39.55 1.57 -14.96
N GLU A 166 39.35 1.37 -16.27
CA GLU A 166 38.57 0.23 -16.79
C GLU A 166 39.09 -1.15 -16.34
N GLN A 167 40.42 -1.36 -16.33
CA GLN A 167 41.03 -2.62 -15.89
C GLN A 167 40.81 -2.84 -14.39
N LEU A 168 41.03 -1.80 -13.59
CA LEU A 168 40.84 -1.86 -12.14
C LEU A 168 39.37 -2.14 -11.78
N VAL A 169 38.43 -1.45 -12.45
CA VAL A 169 37.00 -1.66 -12.25
C VAL A 169 36.56 -3.05 -12.71
N HIS A 170 37.09 -3.55 -13.83
CA HIS A 170 36.84 -4.91 -14.32
C HIS A 170 37.29 -5.96 -13.28
N GLU A 171 38.51 -5.84 -12.77
CA GLU A 171 39.07 -6.76 -11.76
C GLU A 171 38.25 -6.79 -10.46
N ILE A 172 37.73 -5.64 -10.02
CA ILE A 172 36.94 -5.54 -8.78
C ILE A 172 35.51 -6.05 -9.00
N SER A 173 34.87 -5.63 -10.09
CA SER A 173 33.42 -5.82 -10.30
C SER A 173 33.06 -7.08 -11.10
N ASN A 174 34.04 -7.72 -11.74
CA ASN A 174 33.86 -8.82 -12.68
C ASN A 174 32.96 -8.47 -13.90
N VAL A 175 32.79 -7.18 -14.19
CA VAL A 175 32.05 -6.69 -15.37
C VAL A 175 33.04 -6.57 -16.54
N PRO A 176 32.76 -7.17 -17.71
CA PRO A 176 33.63 -7.08 -18.89
C PRO A 176 33.92 -5.64 -19.30
N THR A 177 35.13 -5.38 -19.79
CA THR A 177 35.55 -4.03 -20.21
C THR A 177 34.67 -3.51 -21.35
N GLU A 178 34.18 -4.37 -22.25
CA GLU A 178 33.25 -3.99 -23.31
C GLU A 178 31.91 -3.49 -22.72
N ALA A 179 31.41 -4.09 -21.63
CA ALA A 179 30.22 -3.58 -20.96
C ALA A 179 30.48 -2.22 -20.30
N LEU A 180 31.67 -2.02 -19.70
CA LEU A 180 32.08 -0.74 -19.11
C LEU A 180 32.24 0.38 -20.15
N GLN A 181 32.67 0.03 -21.36
CA GLN A 181 32.81 0.96 -22.49
C GLN A 181 31.47 1.34 -23.16
N GLY A 182 30.36 0.71 -22.75
CA GLY A 182 29.01 1.04 -23.23
C GLY A 182 28.57 0.25 -24.46
N PHE A 183 29.19 -0.90 -24.77
CA PHE A 183 28.67 -1.79 -25.81
C PHE A 183 27.30 -2.35 -25.40
N SER A 184 26.46 -2.67 -26.41
CA SER A 184 25.12 -3.23 -26.18
C SER A 184 25.17 -4.46 -25.28
N LEU A 185 24.33 -4.46 -24.25
CA LEU A 185 24.21 -5.57 -23.29
C LEU A 185 23.69 -6.86 -23.95
N GLU A 186 23.08 -6.77 -25.13
CA GLU A 186 22.62 -7.92 -25.93
C GLU A 186 23.76 -8.81 -26.41
N LYS A 187 25.00 -8.30 -26.44
CA LYS A 187 26.18 -9.11 -26.76
C LYS A 187 26.51 -10.15 -25.69
N PHE A 188 26.01 -9.96 -24.47
CA PHE A 188 26.27 -10.84 -23.33
C PHE A 188 25.06 -11.72 -23.08
N THR A 189 25.32 -12.98 -22.78
CA THR A 189 24.27 -13.92 -22.39
C THR A 189 23.61 -13.47 -21.09
N ILE A 190 22.36 -13.90 -20.88
CA ILE A 190 21.64 -13.66 -19.61
C ILE A 190 22.45 -14.20 -18.42
N LYS A 191 23.09 -15.36 -18.58
CA LYS A 191 23.90 -15.99 -17.53
C LYS A 191 25.11 -15.14 -17.14
N GLU A 192 25.82 -14.57 -18.11
CA GLU A 192 26.94 -13.66 -17.84
C GLU A 192 26.48 -12.41 -17.09
N ARG A 193 25.36 -11.81 -17.53
CA ARG A 193 24.80 -10.62 -16.89
C ARG A 193 24.36 -10.86 -15.44
N ILE A 194 23.83 -12.04 -15.13
CA ILE A 194 23.48 -12.44 -13.75
C ILE A 194 24.75 -12.61 -12.89
N GLU A 195 25.82 -13.17 -13.46
CA GLU A 195 27.09 -13.42 -12.74
C GLU A 195 27.75 -12.10 -12.25
N TRP A 196 27.51 -10.97 -12.92
CA TRP A 196 28.01 -9.65 -12.50
C TRP A 196 27.48 -9.19 -11.13
N ALA A 197 26.36 -9.75 -10.67
CA ALA A 197 25.78 -9.47 -9.35
C ALA A 197 26.19 -10.47 -8.25
N LYS A 198 26.93 -11.52 -8.58
CA LYS A 198 27.19 -12.65 -7.65
C LYS A 198 27.87 -12.25 -6.34
N ASN A 199 28.83 -11.33 -6.39
CA ASN A 199 29.60 -10.87 -5.23
C ASN A 199 29.00 -9.60 -4.60
N ARG A 200 27.74 -9.30 -4.92
CA ARG A 200 27.05 -8.10 -4.43
C ARG A 200 25.98 -8.48 -3.42
N GLU A 201 25.72 -7.54 -2.53
CA GLU A 201 24.80 -7.64 -1.40
C GLU A 201 23.77 -6.51 -1.45
N THR A 202 22.58 -6.81 -0.97
CA THR A 202 21.46 -5.88 -0.81
C THR A 202 20.88 -6.02 0.58
N THR A 203 20.24 -4.95 1.07
CA THR A 203 19.59 -4.93 2.39
C THR A 203 18.54 -6.03 2.51
N GLU A 204 17.67 -6.16 1.51
CA GLU A 204 16.69 -7.23 1.41
C GLU A 204 17.23 -8.35 0.52
N GLU A 205 16.93 -9.61 0.83
CA GLU A 205 17.51 -10.78 0.14
C GLU A 205 17.15 -10.82 -1.36
N GLU A 206 15.89 -10.53 -1.69
CA GLU A 206 15.36 -10.41 -3.06
C GLU A 206 15.89 -9.19 -3.82
N GLY A 207 16.50 -8.22 -3.14
CA GLY A 207 17.14 -7.07 -3.77
C GLY A 207 18.23 -7.47 -4.78
N ASN A 208 18.85 -8.64 -4.58
CA ASN A 208 19.85 -9.21 -5.49
C ASN A 208 19.26 -9.63 -6.85
N VAL A 209 17.94 -9.85 -6.89
CA VAL A 209 17.21 -10.11 -8.14
C VAL A 209 16.77 -8.79 -8.76
N TYR A 210 16.22 -7.87 -7.96
CA TYR A 210 15.70 -6.60 -8.49
C TYR A 210 16.77 -5.66 -9.03
N CYS A 211 18.00 -5.74 -8.52
CA CYS A 211 19.11 -4.99 -9.08
C CYS A 211 19.50 -5.44 -10.51
N LEU A 212 19.04 -6.61 -10.96
CA LEU A 212 19.30 -7.13 -12.31
C LEU A 212 18.26 -6.72 -13.35
N LEU A 213 17.07 -6.22 -12.94
CA LEU A 213 15.95 -5.98 -13.85
C LEU A 213 16.32 -5.14 -15.08
N GLY A 214 16.96 -3.99 -14.85
CA GLY A 214 17.39 -3.11 -15.93
C GLY A 214 18.52 -3.69 -16.80
N ILE A 215 19.43 -4.45 -16.20
CA ILE A 215 20.56 -5.08 -16.90
C ILE A 215 20.06 -6.19 -17.82
N LEU A 216 19.00 -6.89 -17.40
CA LEU A 216 18.37 -7.97 -18.15
C LEU A 216 17.25 -7.48 -19.08
N ASP A 217 16.91 -6.20 -19.06
CA ASP A 217 15.75 -5.60 -19.75
C ASP A 217 14.42 -6.32 -19.42
N VAL A 218 14.25 -6.68 -18.15
CA VAL A 218 13.04 -7.32 -17.63
C VAL A 218 12.28 -6.32 -16.77
N SER A 219 10.97 -6.22 -16.99
CA SER A 219 10.07 -5.51 -16.09
C SER A 219 9.20 -6.51 -15.34
N MET A 220 9.26 -6.50 -14.01
CA MET A 220 8.37 -7.28 -13.16
C MET A 220 8.03 -6.52 -11.87
N PRO A 221 6.87 -6.78 -11.25
CA PRO A 221 6.55 -6.22 -9.94
C PRO A 221 7.59 -6.68 -8.91
N ALA A 222 8.22 -5.77 -8.19
CA ALA A 222 9.10 -6.14 -7.08
C ALA A 222 8.22 -6.52 -5.89
N SER A 223 8.49 -7.68 -5.30
CA SER A 223 7.80 -8.19 -4.13
C SER A 223 8.75 -8.32 -2.94
N TYR A 224 8.82 -7.30 -2.08
CA TYR A 224 9.68 -7.33 -0.89
C TYR A 224 9.13 -8.24 0.23
N GLY A 225 9.97 -9.13 0.76
CA GLY A 225 9.61 -10.17 1.71
C GLY A 225 9.25 -11.52 1.07
N GLU A 226 9.34 -11.66 -0.26
CA GLU A 226 9.12 -12.96 -0.91
C GLU A 226 10.32 -13.93 -0.77
N GLY A 227 11.50 -13.38 -0.43
CA GLY A 227 12.76 -14.12 -0.33
C GLY A 227 13.44 -14.32 -1.68
N ARG A 228 14.77 -14.49 -1.65
CA ARG A 228 15.62 -14.53 -2.85
C ARG A 228 15.19 -15.58 -3.88
N GLU A 229 14.85 -16.79 -3.43
CA GLU A 229 14.57 -17.91 -4.33
C GLU A 229 13.27 -17.72 -5.11
N LYS A 230 12.22 -17.19 -4.47
CA LYS A 230 10.95 -16.91 -5.16
C LYS A 230 11.11 -15.81 -6.19
N ALA A 231 11.83 -14.74 -5.85
CA ALA A 231 12.16 -13.68 -6.78
C ALA A 231 12.95 -14.22 -7.98
N ARG A 232 13.91 -15.13 -7.76
CA ARG A 232 14.70 -15.78 -8.82
C ARG A 232 13.83 -16.61 -9.77
N ILE A 233 12.94 -17.44 -9.23
CA ILE A 233 12.00 -18.24 -10.02
C ILE A 233 11.12 -17.35 -10.91
N ARG A 234 10.63 -16.22 -10.37
CA ARG A 234 9.83 -15.26 -11.13
C ARG A 234 10.64 -14.59 -12.23
N LEU A 235 11.86 -14.16 -11.94
CA LEU A 235 12.76 -13.58 -12.94
C LEU A 235 13.04 -14.57 -14.08
N GLU A 236 13.34 -15.83 -13.75
CA GLU A 236 13.55 -16.89 -14.75
C GLU A 236 12.29 -17.15 -15.57
N ALA A 237 11.11 -17.09 -14.95
CA ALA A 237 9.86 -17.22 -15.67
C ALA A 237 9.59 -16.05 -16.64
N GLU A 238 10.01 -14.82 -16.30
CA GLU A 238 9.93 -13.68 -17.21
C GLU A 238 10.96 -13.79 -18.35
N LEU A 239 12.18 -14.25 -18.07
CA LEU A 239 13.24 -14.42 -19.08
C LEU A 239 12.92 -15.53 -20.10
N ASN A 240 12.20 -16.56 -19.68
CA ASN A 240 11.86 -17.72 -20.51
C ASN A 240 10.50 -17.61 -21.22
N SER A 241 9.73 -16.55 -20.96
CA SER A 241 8.38 -16.37 -21.52
C SER A 241 8.35 -15.24 -22.53
N SER A 242 7.79 -15.49 -23.72
CA SER A 242 7.49 -14.44 -24.69
C SER A 242 6.19 -13.70 -24.40
N ALA A 243 5.36 -14.23 -23.48
CA ALA A 243 4.06 -13.67 -23.12
C ALA A 243 4.10 -12.95 -21.76
N PRO A 244 3.53 -11.73 -21.66
CA PRO A 244 3.41 -10.99 -20.40
C PRO A 244 2.66 -11.76 -19.31
N PHE A 245 3.20 -11.75 -18.10
CA PHE A 245 2.52 -12.23 -16.90
C PHE A 245 2.49 -11.14 -15.84
N LEU A 246 1.29 -10.70 -15.48
CA LEU A 246 1.04 -9.64 -14.50
C LEU A 246 0.06 -10.15 -13.44
N VAL A 247 0.59 -10.90 -12.48
CA VAL A 247 -0.15 -11.35 -11.29
C VAL A 247 0.61 -10.84 -10.06
N PRO A 248 -0.05 -10.08 -9.17
CA PRO A 248 0.62 -9.41 -8.05
C PRO A 248 0.93 -10.35 -6.87
N PHE A 249 0.39 -11.57 -6.88
CA PHE A 249 0.52 -12.55 -5.81
C PHE A 249 1.44 -13.69 -6.21
N SER A 250 2.28 -14.15 -5.28
CA SER A 250 3.09 -15.36 -5.45
C SER A 250 2.22 -16.62 -5.39
N GLN A 251 2.61 -17.68 -6.11
CA GLN A 251 1.93 -18.97 -6.03
C GLN A 251 1.88 -19.49 -4.59
N ASN A 252 0.72 -20.06 -4.22
CA ASN A 252 0.53 -20.68 -2.91
C ASN A 252 1.00 -22.14 -2.95
N ASN A 253 2.17 -22.42 -2.37
CA ASN A 253 2.72 -23.78 -2.30
C ASN A 253 1.92 -24.70 -1.37
N ASN A 254 1.05 -24.14 -0.52
CA ASN A 254 0.19 -24.87 0.40
C ASN A 254 -1.28 -24.86 -0.05
N PHE A 255 -1.50 -24.83 -1.36
CA PHE A 255 -2.83 -24.95 -1.93
C PHE A 255 -3.31 -26.41 -1.82
N VAL A 256 -4.52 -26.61 -1.27
CA VAL A 256 -5.12 -27.93 -1.04
C VAL A 256 -6.56 -27.94 -1.53
N GLY A 257 -6.94 -29.02 -2.20
CA GLY A 257 -8.28 -29.17 -2.76
C GLY A 257 -8.47 -28.43 -4.09
N GLY A 258 -9.69 -28.40 -4.60
CA GLY A 258 -10.02 -27.64 -5.80
C GLY A 258 -9.66 -28.30 -7.14
N GLU A 259 -9.09 -29.51 -7.15
CA GLU A 259 -8.60 -30.16 -8.38
C GLU A 259 -9.72 -30.47 -9.39
N SER A 260 -10.91 -30.84 -8.91
CA SER A 260 -12.06 -31.06 -9.79
C SER A 260 -12.52 -29.75 -10.44
N GLN A 261 -12.56 -28.66 -9.67
CA GLN A 261 -12.88 -27.32 -10.18
C GLN A 261 -11.78 -26.78 -11.11
N LEU A 262 -10.50 -27.03 -10.81
CA LEU A 262 -9.38 -26.68 -11.71
C LEU A 262 -9.45 -27.46 -13.01
N ALA A 263 -9.74 -28.76 -12.96
CA ALA A 263 -9.93 -29.58 -14.16
C ALA A 263 -11.13 -29.09 -14.99
N GLU A 264 -12.21 -28.66 -14.33
CA GLU A 264 -13.36 -28.04 -15.00
C GLU A 264 -13.00 -26.70 -15.65
N LEU A 265 -12.28 -25.82 -14.94
CA LEU A 265 -11.74 -24.57 -15.48
C LEU A 265 -10.87 -24.84 -16.70
N GLU A 266 -9.89 -25.72 -16.58
CA GLU A 266 -8.99 -26.08 -17.67
C GLU A 266 -9.76 -26.66 -18.86
N ALA A 267 -10.76 -27.51 -18.63
CA ALA A 267 -11.63 -27.99 -19.69
C ALA A 267 -12.34 -26.79 -20.36
N LYS A 268 -12.98 -25.90 -19.61
CA LYS A 268 -13.72 -24.76 -20.19
C LYS A 268 -12.85 -23.79 -20.98
N PHE A 269 -11.63 -23.52 -20.51
CA PHE A 269 -10.71 -22.58 -21.16
C PHE A 269 -9.88 -23.19 -22.29
N PHE A 270 -9.63 -24.51 -22.31
CA PHE A 270 -8.75 -25.16 -23.29
C PHE A 270 -9.44 -26.12 -24.28
N LYS A 271 -10.75 -26.40 -24.16
CA LYS A 271 -11.46 -27.32 -25.10
C LYS A 271 -11.83 -26.71 -26.45
N GLY A 272 -11.60 -25.41 -26.67
CA GLY A 272 -11.94 -24.73 -27.93
C GLY A 272 -11.04 -23.51 -28.20
N ASN A 273 -10.88 -23.16 -29.47
CA ASN A 273 -10.10 -21.98 -29.92
C ASN A 273 -10.87 -20.64 -29.72
N GLN A 274 -11.89 -20.61 -28.86
CA GLN A 274 -12.75 -19.45 -28.63
C GLN A 274 -12.56 -18.92 -27.21
N ALA A 275 -12.56 -17.59 -27.08
CA ALA A 275 -12.62 -16.91 -25.80
C ALA A 275 -13.81 -17.38 -24.96
N ALA A 276 -13.54 -17.75 -23.70
CA ALA A 276 -14.54 -18.16 -22.73
C ALA A 276 -14.59 -17.15 -21.58
N ILE A 277 -15.80 -16.89 -21.06
CA ILE A 277 -16.02 -16.12 -19.83
C ILE A 277 -16.57 -17.09 -18.78
N VAL A 278 -15.82 -17.32 -17.71
CA VAL A 278 -16.19 -18.23 -16.62
C VAL A 278 -16.22 -17.46 -15.31
N ALA A 279 -17.22 -17.71 -14.46
CA ALA A 279 -17.31 -17.13 -13.12
C ALA A 279 -17.18 -18.18 -12.02
N ILE A 280 -16.34 -17.90 -11.02
CA ILE A 280 -16.23 -18.65 -9.77
C ILE A 280 -17.08 -17.94 -8.73
N VAL A 281 -18.13 -18.62 -8.26
CA VAL A 281 -19.12 -18.08 -7.30
C VAL A 281 -19.06 -18.84 -6.00
N GLY A 282 -19.16 -18.15 -4.88
CA GLY A 282 -19.24 -18.82 -3.58
C GLY A 282 -19.13 -17.87 -2.40
N PRO A 283 -19.45 -18.33 -1.17
CA PRO A 283 -19.40 -17.53 0.04
C PRO A 283 -18.01 -16.90 0.32
N GLY A 284 -17.96 -15.88 1.18
CA GLY A 284 -16.68 -15.30 1.61
C GLY A 284 -15.81 -16.35 2.32
N GLY A 285 -14.49 -16.33 2.10
CA GLY A 285 -13.55 -17.23 2.80
C GLY A 285 -13.41 -18.64 2.22
N THR A 286 -14.16 -19.02 1.18
CA THR A 286 -14.08 -20.35 0.53
C THR A 286 -12.88 -20.55 -0.43
N GLY A 287 -11.99 -19.56 -0.55
CA GLY A 287 -10.77 -19.70 -1.35
C GLY A 287 -10.90 -19.40 -2.85
N LYS A 288 -11.96 -18.73 -3.31
CA LYS A 288 -12.15 -18.33 -4.73
C LYS A 288 -10.92 -17.67 -5.36
N SER A 289 -10.34 -16.66 -4.69
CA SER A 289 -9.15 -15.96 -5.17
C SER A 289 -7.91 -16.88 -5.20
N GLN A 290 -7.82 -17.86 -4.30
CA GLN A 290 -6.74 -18.86 -4.32
C GLN A 290 -6.89 -19.85 -5.48
N LEU A 291 -8.12 -20.29 -5.78
CA LEU A 291 -8.40 -21.13 -6.95
C LEU A 291 -8.05 -20.41 -8.26
N ALA A 292 -8.43 -19.13 -8.37
CA ALA A 292 -8.10 -18.30 -9.54
C ALA A 292 -6.58 -18.06 -9.66
N LEU A 293 -5.88 -17.87 -8.54
CA LEU A 293 -4.44 -17.70 -8.51
C LEU A 293 -3.71 -18.98 -8.96
N GLU A 294 -4.11 -20.15 -8.45
CA GLU A 294 -3.53 -21.42 -8.87
C GLU A 294 -3.79 -21.69 -10.36
N PHE A 295 -5.00 -21.40 -10.84
CA PHE A 295 -5.32 -21.49 -12.27
C PHE A 295 -4.44 -20.57 -13.14
N ALA A 296 -4.13 -19.36 -12.67
CA ALA A 296 -3.24 -18.42 -13.36
C ALA A 296 -1.84 -19.02 -13.56
N TYR A 297 -1.27 -19.60 -12.49
CA TYR A 297 0.05 -20.23 -12.52
C TYR A 297 0.07 -21.49 -13.39
N ARG A 298 -0.94 -22.35 -13.30
CA ARG A 298 -1.08 -23.54 -14.17
C ARG A 298 -1.21 -23.16 -15.65
N THR A 299 -1.98 -22.12 -15.95
CA THR A 299 -2.12 -21.59 -17.32
C THR A 299 -0.77 -21.14 -17.86
N ARG A 300 0.02 -20.40 -17.07
CA ARG A 300 1.37 -19.97 -17.46
C ARG A 300 2.30 -21.16 -17.74
N GLN A 301 2.23 -22.21 -16.92
CA GLN A 301 3.08 -23.40 -17.07
C GLN A 301 2.70 -24.23 -18.31
N LYS A 302 1.40 -24.40 -18.57
CA LYS A 302 0.88 -25.20 -19.68
C LYS A 302 0.94 -24.45 -21.02
N ASN A 303 0.74 -23.14 -21.03
CA ASN A 303 0.71 -22.31 -22.23
C ASN A 303 1.64 -21.09 -22.09
N LYS A 304 2.91 -21.28 -22.47
CA LYS A 304 3.95 -20.23 -22.41
C LYS A 304 3.71 -19.03 -23.33
N SER A 305 2.81 -19.17 -24.31
CA SER A 305 2.41 -18.09 -25.23
C SER A 305 1.17 -17.31 -24.75
N CYS A 306 0.52 -17.75 -23.66
CA CYS A 306 -0.65 -17.07 -23.12
C CYS A 306 -0.26 -15.95 -22.18
N SER A 307 -0.78 -14.74 -22.42
CA SER A 307 -0.58 -13.59 -21.54
C SER A 307 -1.59 -13.64 -20.39
N VAL A 308 -1.15 -13.50 -19.14
CA VAL A 308 -2.05 -13.57 -17.97
C VAL A 308 -2.01 -12.26 -17.21
N PHE A 309 -3.17 -11.64 -16.99
CA PHE A 309 -3.29 -10.36 -16.29
C PHE A 309 -4.32 -10.46 -15.17
N TRP A 310 -3.93 -9.98 -13.98
CA TRP A 310 -4.79 -9.89 -12.81
C TRP A 310 -5.39 -8.48 -12.69
N ILE A 311 -6.69 -8.40 -12.48
CA ILE A 311 -7.46 -7.16 -12.34
C ILE A 311 -8.17 -7.18 -10.99
N ASP A 312 -7.85 -6.21 -10.13
CA ASP A 312 -8.58 -6.00 -8.88
C ASP A 312 -9.94 -5.36 -9.17
N ALA A 313 -10.99 -6.18 -9.18
CA ALA A 313 -12.36 -5.74 -9.44
C ALA A 313 -13.12 -5.37 -8.15
N SER A 314 -12.44 -5.25 -7.00
CA SER A 314 -13.11 -4.88 -5.75
C SER A 314 -13.55 -3.43 -5.69
N SER A 315 -13.06 -2.58 -6.59
CA SER A 315 -13.48 -1.19 -6.77
C SER A 315 -13.19 -0.70 -8.18
N ILE A 316 -13.88 0.38 -8.61
CA ILE A 316 -13.62 1.06 -9.88
C ILE A 316 -12.17 1.52 -9.97
N ASP A 317 -11.65 2.13 -8.90
CA ASP A 317 -10.26 2.59 -8.83
C ASP A 317 -9.27 1.44 -8.95
N GLY A 318 -9.50 0.32 -8.26
CA GLY A 318 -8.66 -0.88 -8.35
C GLY A 318 -8.57 -1.42 -9.78
N ALA A 319 -9.70 -1.42 -10.49
CA ALA A 319 -9.75 -1.83 -11.89
C ALA A 319 -8.95 -0.86 -12.78
N HIS A 320 -9.11 0.45 -12.60
CA HIS A 320 -8.35 1.45 -13.36
C HIS A 320 -6.83 1.36 -13.15
N HIS A 321 -6.38 1.16 -11.90
CA HIS A 321 -4.96 0.96 -11.59
C HIS A 321 -4.43 -0.31 -12.28
N SER A 322 -5.18 -1.41 -12.21
CA SER A 322 -4.83 -2.66 -12.88
C SER A 322 -4.68 -2.48 -14.39
N TYR A 323 -5.63 -1.78 -15.03
CA TYR A 323 -5.55 -1.46 -16.46
C TYR A 323 -4.34 -0.60 -16.83
N THR A 324 -3.96 0.34 -15.95
CA THR A 324 -2.77 1.17 -16.13
C THR A 324 -1.48 0.35 -16.06
N ASP A 325 -1.42 -0.63 -15.17
CA ASP A 325 -0.28 -1.54 -15.06
C ASP A 325 -0.16 -2.48 -16.26
N ILE A 326 -1.30 -2.96 -16.78
CA ILE A 326 -1.34 -3.73 -18.05
C ILE A 326 -0.82 -2.87 -19.21
N ALA A 327 -1.31 -1.64 -19.35
CA ALA A 327 -0.91 -0.76 -20.44
C ALA A 327 0.60 -0.48 -20.45
N ARG A 328 1.18 -0.32 -19.26
CA ARG A 328 2.61 -0.14 -19.06
C ARG A 328 3.40 -1.39 -19.42
N LYS A 329 2.98 -2.57 -18.93
CA LYS A 329 3.64 -3.86 -19.21
C LYS A 329 3.64 -4.18 -20.71
N LEU A 330 2.57 -3.82 -21.40
CA LEU A 330 2.43 -3.95 -22.85
C LEU A 330 3.11 -2.83 -23.65
N LYS A 331 3.70 -1.83 -22.99
CA LYS A 331 4.36 -0.65 -23.60
C LYS A 331 3.46 0.05 -24.65
N ILE A 332 2.17 0.22 -24.36
CA ILE A 332 1.19 0.77 -25.34
C ILE A 332 1.42 2.28 -25.55
N PRO A 333 1.65 2.79 -26.77
CA PRO A 333 1.85 4.23 -26.97
C PRO A 333 0.62 5.05 -26.53
N GLY A 334 0.86 6.16 -25.80
CA GLY A 334 -0.18 7.11 -25.38
C GLY A 334 -0.96 6.73 -24.12
N TRP A 335 -0.53 5.70 -23.37
CA TRP A 335 -1.17 5.34 -22.10
C TRP A 335 -0.98 6.37 -20.99
N ASP A 336 0.03 7.24 -21.10
CA ASP A 336 0.45 8.21 -20.08
C ASP A 336 -0.10 9.63 -20.30
N ASP A 337 -0.98 9.83 -21.29
CA ASP A 337 -1.72 11.08 -21.51
C ASP A 337 -2.81 11.25 -20.43
N GLU A 338 -2.85 12.41 -19.78
CA GLU A 338 -3.82 12.75 -18.73
C GLU A 338 -5.28 12.67 -19.21
N LYS A 339 -5.52 12.73 -20.53
CA LYS A 339 -6.87 12.63 -21.12
C LYS A 339 -7.19 11.25 -21.71
N ALA A 340 -6.25 10.31 -21.68
CA ALA A 340 -6.45 9.00 -22.27
C ALA A 340 -7.36 8.10 -21.43
N ASP A 341 -8.34 7.46 -22.08
CA ASP A 341 -9.08 6.35 -21.49
C ASP A 341 -8.23 5.06 -21.62
N VAL A 342 -7.35 4.86 -20.64
CA VAL A 342 -6.41 3.73 -20.59
C VAL A 342 -7.13 2.38 -20.71
N LYS A 343 -8.32 2.25 -20.12
CA LYS A 343 -9.15 1.04 -20.22
C LYS A 343 -9.50 0.74 -21.68
N GLN A 344 -9.97 1.73 -22.44
CA GLN A 344 -10.30 1.54 -23.85
C GLN A 344 -9.07 1.18 -24.69
N ILE A 345 -7.94 1.84 -24.43
CA ILE A 345 -6.69 1.59 -25.14
C ILE A 345 -6.23 0.14 -24.93
N VAL A 346 -6.26 -0.36 -23.70
CA VAL A 346 -5.90 -1.75 -23.38
C VAL A 346 -6.88 -2.73 -24.01
N LYS A 347 -8.20 -2.48 -23.91
CA LYS A 347 -9.22 -3.32 -24.55
C LYS A 347 -8.99 -3.44 -26.06
N LEU A 348 -8.72 -2.33 -26.73
CA LEU A 348 -8.41 -2.29 -28.16
C LEU A 348 -7.16 -3.10 -28.51
N GLN A 349 -6.11 -3.04 -27.69
CA GLN A 349 -4.88 -3.82 -27.90
C GLN A 349 -5.10 -5.32 -27.70
N LEU A 350 -5.80 -5.72 -26.63
CA LEU A 350 -6.12 -7.13 -26.35
C LEU A 350 -7.13 -7.74 -27.34
N SER A 351 -7.84 -6.90 -28.09
CA SER A 351 -8.82 -7.32 -29.10
C SER A 351 -8.27 -7.38 -30.53
N ARG A 352 -6.98 -7.09 -30.74
CA ARG A 352 -6.39 -7.18 -32.08
C ARG A 352 -6.15 -8.64 -32.48
N ARG A 353 -6.18 -8.92 -33.78
CA ARG A 353 -5.95 -10.28 -34.33
C ARG A 353 -4.51 -10.78 -34.20
N ASP A 354 -3.56 -9.86 -34.04
CA ASP A 354 -2.14 -10.13 -33.76
C ASP A 354 -1.85 -10.26 -32.26
N ALA A 355 -2.82 -9.95 -31.40
CA ALA A 355 -2.68 -10.19 -29.97
C ALA A 355 -2.74 -11.70 -29.71
N GLY A 356 -1.70 -12.24 -29.06
CA GLY A 356 -1.68 -13.63 -28.62
C GLY A 356 -2.82 -13.94 -27.63
N GLN A 357 -3.04 -15.23 -27.36
CA GLN A 357 -4.03 -15.65 -26.37
C GLN A 357 -3.81 -14.94 -25.03
N SER A 358 -4.87 -14.45 -24.42
CA SER A 358 -4.81 -13.75 -23.15
C SER A 358 -5.87 -14.26 -22.17
N LEU A 359 -5.50 -14.29 -20.89
CA LEU A 359 -6.37 -14.60 -19.75
C LEU A 359 -6.44 -13.37 -18.84
N LEU A 360 -7.62 -12.81 -18.67
CA LEU A 360 -7.91 -11.75 -17.70
C LEU A 360 -8.62 -12.34 -16.48
N ILE A 361 -8.07 -12.10 -15.29
CA ILE A 361 -8.66 -12.56 -14.02
C ILE A 361 -9.19 -11.36 -13.26
N PHE A 362 -10.51 -11.22 -13.17
CA PHE A 362 -11.19 -10.19 -12.39
C PHE A 362 -11.50 -10.73 -10.99
N ASP A 363 -10.78 -10.26 -9.99
CA ASP A 363 -10.92 -10.75 -8.62
C ASP A 363 -11.81 -9.83 -7.76
N ASN A 364 -12.69 -10.42 -6.95
CA ASN A 364 -13.61 -9.74 -6.01
C ASN A 364 -14.59 -8.75 -6.66
N ALA A 365 -15.23 -9.14 -7.77
CA ALA A 365 -16.15 -8.30 -8.53
C ALA A 365 -17.55 -8.14 -7.87
N ASP A 366 -17.58 -7.85 -6.58
CA ASP A 366 -18.80 -7.74 -5.77
C ASP A 366 -19.45 -6.34 -5.79
N SER A 367 -18.64 -5.29 -5.97
CA SER A 367 -19.03 -3.89 -5.78
C SER A 367 -19.46 -3.17 -7.07
N VAL A 368 -19.19 -3.75 -8.24
CA VAL A 368 -19.55 -3.15 -9.51
C VAL A 368 -21.02 -3.45 -9.82
N LYS A 369 -21.90 -2.52 -9.44
CA LYS A 369 -23.35 -2.66 -9.65
C LYS A 369 -23.66 -2.77 -11.14
N LEU A 370 -24.36 -3.83 -11.51
CA LEU A 370 -24.95 -4.01 -12.83
C LEU A 370 -26.33 -3.34 -12.80
N SER A 371 -26.45 -2.14 -13.36
CA SER A 371 -27.76 -1.51 -13.51
C SER A 371 -28.53 -2.18 -14.64
N SER A 372 -29.59 -2.89 -14.29
CA SER A 372 -30.70 -3.23 -15.18
C SER A 372 -31.93 -2.47 -14.69
N ASN A 373 -32.03 -1.19 -15.03
CA ASN A 373 -33.28 -0.51 -15.38
C ASN A 373 -33.01 0.98 -15.65
N GLY A 374 -33.59 1.46 -16.75
CA GLY A 374 -33.48 2.85 -17.17
C GLY A 374 -34.22 3.78 -16.21
N THR A 375 -33.46 4.59 -15.49
CA THR A 375 -33.89 5.93 -15.07
C THR A 375 -32.68 6.85 -15.16
N SER A 376 -32.85 7.92 -15.93
CA SER A 376 -31.83 8.90 -16.27
C SER A 376 -31.49 9.82 -15.08
N ALA A 377 -30.34 9.60 -14.45
CA ALA A 377 -29.44 10.64 -13.91
C ALA A 377 -28.25 9.97 -13.16
N GLY A 378 -27.12 9.81 -13.84
CA GLY A 378 -25.88 9.21 -13.29
C GLY A 378 -25.37 8.07 -14.16
N ARG A 379 -24.25 8.25 -14.88
CA ARG A 379 -23.58 7.14 -15.60
C ARG A 379 -22.84 6.27 -14.57
N ASP A 380 -23.55 5.40 -13.88
CA ASP A 380 -22.92 4.37 -13.05
C ASP A 380 -22.28 3.31 -13.96
N ALA A 381 -20.96 3.14 -13.87
CA ALA A 381 -20.18 2.25 -14.73
C ALA A 381 -20.48 0.76 -14.43
N SER A 382 -20.84 0.00 -15.46
CA SER A 382 -21.16 -1.43 -15.35
C SER A 382 -19.90 -2.29 -15.49
N LEU A 383 -19.84 -3.45 -14.82
CA LEU A 383 -18.70 -4.38 -14.94
C LEU A 383 -18.47 -4.83 -16.39
N VAL A 384 -19.56 -4.90 -17.17
CA VAL A 384 -19.53 -5.21 -18.61
C VAL A 384 -18.70 -4.20 -19.39
N ASP A 385 -18.64 -2.92 -18.96
CA ASP A 385 -17.86 -1.88 -19.61
C ASP A 385 -16.35 -2.15 -19.52
N TYR A 386 -15.93 -2.94 -18.53
CA TYR A 386 -14.53 -3.32 -18.30
C TYR A 386 -14.12 -4.59 -19.03
N LEU A 387 -15.03 -5.34 -19.66
CA LEU A 387 -14.67 -6.57 -20.35
C LEU A 387 -14.26 -6.29 -21.80
N PRO A 388 -13.10 -6.79 -22.29
CA PRO A 388 -12.78 -6.73 -23.71
C PRO A 388 -13.70 -7.66 -24.52
N GLN A 389 -14.01 -7.24 -25.74
CA GLN A 389 -14.74 -8.07 -26.71
C GLN A 389 -13.73 -8.63 -27.71
N SER A 390 -13.24 -9.85 -27.47
CA SER A 390 -12.21 -10.48 -28.28
C SER A 390 -12.40 -11.99 -28.34
N GLU A 391 -12.10 -12.60 -29.49
CA GLU A 391 -12.11 -14.05 -29.69
C GLU A 391 -10.87 -14.73 -29.09
N HIS A 392 -9.85 -13.96 -28.68
CA HIS A 392 -8.57 -14.44 -28.14
C HIS A 392 -8.35 -14.08 -26.67
N CYS A 393 -9.33 -13.42 -26.03
CA CYS A 393 -9.24 -13.00 -24.64
C CYS A 393 -10.26 -13.76 -23.79
N SER A 394 -9.77 -14.69 -22.98
CA SER A 394 -10.61 -15.44 -22.05
C SER A 394 -10.63 -14.73 -20.69
N ILE A 395 -11.77 -14.78 -20.01
CA ILE A 395 -12.02 -14.01 -18.78
C ILE A 395 -12.43 -14.97 -17.66
N LEU A 396 -11.75 -14.86 -16.52
CA LEU A 396 -12.12 -15.51 -15.27
C LEU A 396 -12.58 -14.46 -14.26
N LEU A 397 -13.74 -14.67 -13.66
CA LEU A 397 -14.33 -13.76 -12.66
C LEU A 397 -14.42 -14.46 -11.30
N THR A 398 -14.06 -13.79 -10.20
CA THR A 398 -14.41 -14.25 -8.84
C THR A 398 -15.42 -13.31 -8.19
N THR A 399 -16.51 -13.85 -7.65
CA THR A 399 -17.53 -13.05 -6.96
C THR A 399 -18.28 -13.86 -5.89
N THR A 400 -18.85 -13.16 -4.92
CA THR A 400 -19.82 -13.68 -3.95
C THR A 400 -21.26 -13.48 -4.43
N ASN A 401 -21.49 -12.66 -5.45
CA ASN A 401 -22.80 -12.34 -6.00
C ASN A 401 -23.15 -13.23 -7.21
N GLY A 402 -24.08 -14.17 -6.99
CA GLY A 402 -24.57 -15.08 -8.04
C GLY A 402 -25.28 -14.39 -9.20
N ASP A 403 -25.93 -13.24 -8.98
CA ASP A 403 -26.58 -12.47 -10.04
C ASP A 403 -25.56 -11.78 -10.94
N ALA A 404 -24.48 -11.26 -10.35
CA ALA A 404 -23.37 -10.67 -11.10
C ALA A 404 -22.68 -11.72 -12.00
N ALA A 405 -22.46 -12.92 -11.46
CA ALA A 405 -21.91 -14.04 -12.24
C ALA A 405 -22.83 -14.46 -13.39
N ARG A 406 -24.13 -14.59 -13.16
CA ARG A 406 -25.11 -14.93 -14.23
C ARG A 406 -25.16 -13.86 -15.32
N THR A 407 -25.01 -12.59 -14.96
CA THR A 407 -25.04 -11.50 -15.93
C THR A 407 -23.81 -11.51 -16.84
N VAL A 408 -22.65 -11.89 -16.32
CA VAL A 408 -21.35 -11.82 -17.03
C VAL A 408 -20.99 -13.13 -17.72
N ALA A 409 -21.13 -14.27 -17.03
CA ALA A 409 -20.74 -15.58 -17.53
C ALA A 409 -21.92 -16.42 -18.06
N SER A 410 -23.15 -15.88 -18.00
CA SER A 410 -24.39 -16.57 -18.40
C SER A 410 -24.56 -17.93 -17.70
N HIS A 411 -24.06 -19.01 -18.31
CA HIS A 411 -24.20 -20.38 -17.82
C HIS A 411 -22.86 -21.02 -17.39
N GLU A 412 -21.72 -20.37 -17.63
CA GLU A 412 -20.40 -20.89 -17.29
C GLU A 412 -19.98 -20.50 -15.88
N ILE A 413 -20.66 -21.09 -14.90
CA ILE A 413 -20.46 -20.79 -13.47
C ILE A 413 -19.91 -22.02 -12.76
N ILE A 414 -18.89 -21.83 -11.93
CA ILE A 414 -18.33 -22.83 -11.03
C ILE A 414 -18.65 -22.39 -9.60
N GLU A 415 -19.49 -23.15 -8.93
CA GLU A 415 -19.86 -22.90 -7.54
C GLU A 415 -18.86 -23.55 -6.59
N LEU A 416 -18.23 -22.73 -5.75
CA LEU A 416 -17.38 -23.16 -4.64
C LEU A 416 -18.19 -23.18 -3.35
N GLN A 417 -18.38 -24.39 -2.84
CA GLN A 417 -18.99 -24.67 -1.55
C GLN A 417 -17.91 -24.86 -0.46
N GLU A 418 -18.35 -25.20 0.75
CA GLU A 418 -17.48 -25.59 1.86
C GLU A 418 -16.61 -26.81 1.49
N MET A 419 -15.43 -26.90 2.11
CA MET A 419 -14.50 -27.99 1.83
C MET A 419 -15.03 -29.31 2.38
N GLU A 420 -14.78 -30.41 1.65
CA GLU A 420 -15.03 -31.75 2.18
C GLU A 420 -14.12 -32.05 3.38
N GLN A 421 -14.60 -32.88 4.32
CA GLN A 421 -13.91 -33.24 5.56
C GLN A 421 -12.45 -33.65 5.33
N ASP A 422 -12.21 -34.57 4.38
CA ASP A 422 -10.87 -35.12 4.11
C ASP A 422 -9.89 -34.05 3.59
N THR A 423 -10.40 -33.11 2.79
CA THR A 423 -9.62 -31.99 2.27
C THR A 423 -9.32 -30.98 3.37
N ALA A 424 -10.31 -30.70 4.22
CA ALA A 424 -10.16 -29.80 5.37
C ALA A 424 -9.14 -30.35 6.39
N GLN A 425 -9.14 -31.67 6.62
CA GLN A 425 -8.16 -32.33 7.48
C GLN A 425 -6.75 -32.25 6.88
N SER A 426 -6.61 -32.55 5.59
CA SER A 426 -5.31 -32.44 4.90
C SER A 426 -4.76 -31.00 4.97
N MET A 427 -5.63 -30.00 4.82
CA MET A 427 -5.24 -28.60 4.99
C MET A 427 -4.81 -28.29 6.43
N LEU A 428 -5.57 -28.72 7.44
CA LEU A 428 -5.20 -28.50 8.84
C LEU A 428 -3.81 -29.09 9.14
N GLU A 429 -3.57 -30.34 8.74
CA GLU A 429 -2.28 -31.03 8.94
C GLU A 429 -1.11 -30.32 8.22
N GLN A 430 -1.34 -29.73 7.04
CA GLN A 430 -0.31 -28.99 6.32
C GLN A 430 0.08 -27.66 6.98
N TYR A 431 -0.85 -27.01 7.67
CA TYR A 431 -0.60 -25.72 8.32
C TYR A 431 -0.14 -25.86 9.78
N LEU A 432 -0.19 -27.06 10.38
CA LEU A 432 0.33 -27.32 11.72
C LEU A 432 1.82 -27.65 11.70
N ASP A 433 2.59 -27.10 12.65
CA ASP A 433 4.02 -27.41 12.79
C ASP A 433 4.24 -28.82 13.37
N THR A 434 3.29 -29.30 14.15
CA THR A 434 3.31 -30.63 14.77
C THR A 434 2.26 -31.55 14.13
N PRO A 435 2.64 -32.78 13.72
CA PRO A 435 1.70 -33.71 13.12
C PRO A 435 0.62 -34.14 14.11
N VAL A 436 -0.61 -34.28 13.62
CA VAL A 436 -1.77 -34.66 14.43
C VAL A 436 -1.60 -36.09 14.94
N SER A 437 -1.62 -36.26 16.26
CA SER A 437 -1.52 -37.57 16.89
C SER A 437 -2.83 -38.37 16.75
N ARG A 438 -2.77 -39.71 16.79
CA ARG A 438 -3.98 -40.56 16.75
C ARG A 438 -4.99 -40.23 17.86
N SER A 439 -4.51 -39.76 19.01
CA SER A 439 -5.35 -39.31 20.13
C SER A 439 -6.07 -37.99 19.88
N GLU A 440 -5.54 -37.14 18.99
CA GLU A 440 -6.11 -35.84 18.65
C GLU A 440 -6.97 -35.85 17.40
N GLN A 441 -6.99 -36.95 16.65
CA GLN A 441 -7.73 -37.06 15.40
C GLN A 441 -9.24 -36.80 15.57
N GLN A 442 -9.84 -37.29 16.65
CA GLN A 442 -11.23 -36.97 16.99
C GLN A 442 -11.44 -35.48 17.30
N HIS A 443 -10.46 -34.83 17.95
CA HIS A 443 -10.53 -33.39 18.24
C HIS A 443 -10.31 -32.54 16.97
N ALA A 444 -9.50 -33.03 16.01
CA ALA A 444 -9.35 -32.41 14.71
C ALA A 444 -10.69 -32.43 13.94
N GLU A 445 -11.41 -33.56 13.93
CA GLU A 445 -12.72 -33.66 13.27
C GLU A 445 -13.75 -32.68 13.88
N LEU A 446 -13.84 -32.64 15.22
CA LEU A 446 -14.74 -31.71 15.93
C LEU A 446 -14.36 -30.25 15.67
N LEU A 447 -13.06 -29.93 15.67
CA LEU A 447 -12.59 -28.58 15.39
C LEU A 447 -12.96 -28.15 13.96
N LEU A 448 -12.80 -29.02 12.97
CA LEU A 448 -13.15 -28.69 11.57
C LEU A 448 -14.64 -28.43 11.40
N GLN A 449 -15.50 -29.16 12.11
CA GLN A 449 -16.94 -28.91 12.16
C GLN A 449 -17.25 -27.53 12.76
N GLU A 450 -16.61 -27.17 13.87
CA GLU A 450 -16.76 -25.84 14.49
C GLU A 450 -16.29 -24.69 13.57
N LEU A 451 -15.28 -24.95 12.74
CA LEU A 451 -14.75 -23.99 11.77
C LEU A 451 -15.53 -23.95 10.45
N SER A 452 -16.65 -24.68 10.36
CA SER A 452 -17.50 -24.80 9.17
C SER A 452 -16.72 -25.16 7.90
N HIS A 453 -15.61 -25.90 8.06
CA HIS A 453 -14.72 -26.30 6.97
C HIS A 453 -14.23 -25.13 6.09
N LEU A 454 -14.18 -23.92 6.65
CA LEU A 454 -13.75 -22.72 5.92
C LEU A 454 -12.21 -22.63 5.88
N PRO A 455 -11.58 -22.57 4.68
CA PRO A 455 -10.12 -22.52 4.56
C PRO A 455 -9.49 -21.40 5.41
N LEU A 456 -10.10 -20.21 5.42
CA LEU A 456 -9.61 -19.07 6.20
C LEU A 456 -9.63 -19.35 7.71
N ALA A 457 -10.71 -19.93 8.22
CA ALA A 457 -10.86 -20.22 9.64
C ALA A 457 -9.88 -21.32 10.09
N ILE A 458 -9.66 -22.34 9.24
CA ILE A 458 -8.67 -23.41 9.45
C ILE A 458 -7.25 -22.83 9.53
N VAL A 459 -6.87 -21.97 8.57
CA VAL A 459 -5.54 -21.34 8.55
C VAL A 459 -5.31 -20.46 9.79
N GLN A 460 -6.32 -19.68 10.21
CA GLN A 460 -6.22 -18.86 11.43
C GLN A 460 -6.14 -19.72 12.70
N ALA A 461 -6.88 -20.82 12.78
CA ALA A 461 -6.82 -21.76 13.89
C ALA A 461 -5.45 -22.43 14.00
N ALA A 462 -4.94 -22.98 12.89
CA ALA A 462 -3.61 -23.58 12.82
C ALA A 462 -2.51 -22.56 13.19
N ALA A 463 -2.62 -21.32 12.70
CA ALA A 463 -1.70 -20.25 13.02
C ALA A 463 -1.68 -19.92 14.54
N TYR A 464 -2.85 -19.87 15.18
CA TYR A 464 -2.94 -19.70 16.63
C TYR A 464 -2.31 -20.86 17.39
N ILE A 465 -2.61 -22.10 16.97
CA ILE A 465 -2.06 -23.33 17.59
C ILE A 465 -0.53 -23.33 17.53
N ASN A 466 0.05 -23.05 16.35
CA ASN A 466 1.50 -23.00 16.17
C ASN A 466 2.13 -21.86 16.97
N ALA A 467 1.53 -20.66 16.95
CA ALA A 467 2.06 -19.51 17.68
C ALA A 467 2.08 -19.72 19.21
N ARG A 468 1.19 -20.58 19.73
CA ARG A 468 1.07 -20.86 21.17
C ARG A 468 1.64 -22.21 21.59
N SER A 469 2.00 -23.06 20.64
CA SER A 469 2.44 -24.44 20.90
C SER A 469 1.47 -25.21 21.80
N ILE A 470 0.16 -25.08 21.56
CA ILE A 470 -0.91 -25.76 22.32
C ILE A 470 -1.44 -26.98 21.57
N THR A 471 -2.19 -27.85 22.25
CA THR A 471 -2.82 -29.02 21.63
C THR A 471 -4.13 -28.65 20.92
N LEU A 472 -4.59 -29.52 20.01
CA LEU A 472 -5.87 -29.34 19.32
C LEU A 472 -7.04 -29.34 20.30
N GLN A 473 -6.96 -30.20 21.32
CA GLN A 473 -7.96 -30.29 22.39
C GLN A 473 -8.06 -28.99 23.21
N GLU A 474 -6.92 -28.39 23.55
CA GLU A 474 -6.89 -27.14 24.29
C GLU A 474 -7.48 -25.99 23.46
N TYR A 475 -7.11 -25.91 22.18
CA TYR A 475 -7.66 -24.90 21.28
C TYR A 475 -9.18 -25.04 21.12
N TYR A 476 -9.67 -26.25 20.86
CA TYR A 476 -11.10 -26.55 20.73
C TYR A 476 -11.90 -26.11 21.97
N THR A 477 -11.37 -26.37 23.17
CA THR A 477 -12.01 -25.97 24.44
C THR A 477 -12.09 -24.44 24.57
N ARG A 478 -11.05 -23.72 24.14
CA ARG A 478 -11.05 -22.25 24.16
C ARG A 478 -12.03 -21.67 23.14
N LEU A 479 -12.08 -22.25 21.93
CA LEU A 479 -12.96 -21.83 20.85
C LEU A 479 -14.43 -21.98 21.24
N THR A 480 -14.82 -23.14 21.74
CA THR A 480 -16.21 -23.40 22.16
C THR A 480 -16.64 -22.51 23.33
N LYS A 481 -15.75 -22.28 24.30
CA LYS A 481 -16.02 -21.34 25.41
C LYS A 481 -16.20 -19.90 24.92
N GLN A 482 -15.38 -19.45 23.96
CA GLN A 482 -15.50 -18.12 23.37
C GLN A 482 -16.79 -17.99 22.56
N ARG A 483 -17.13 -19.01 21.75
CA ARG A 483 -18.37 -19.03 20.95
C ARG A 483 -19.60 -18.92 21.84
N GLN A 484 -19.62 -19.64 22.98
CA GLN A 484 -20.70 -19.52 23.95
C GLN A 484 -20.81 -18.10 24.52
N ALA A 485 -19.68 -17.49 24.89
CA ALA A 485 -19.68 -16.11 25.37
C ALA A 485 -20.13 -15.10 24.31
N ASP A 486 -19.79 -15.34 23.04
CA ASP A 486 -20.22 -14.50 21.92
C ASP A 486 -21.74 -14.65 21.69
N LEU A 487 -22.29 -15.87 21.80
CA LEU A 487 -23.74 -16.16 21.74
C LEU A 487 -24.53 -15.52 22.87
N ASP A 488 -24.02 -15.57 24.10
CA ASP A 488 -24.69 -15.01 25.29
C ASP A 488 -24.83 -13.47 25.21
N ASN A 489 -23.99 -12.80 24.40
CA ASN A 489 -24.05 -11.36 24.16
C ASN A 489 -25.06 -10.95 23.06
N ILE A 490 -25.66 -11.90 22.33
CA ILE A 490 -26.58 -11.66 21.21
C ILE A 490 -28.02 -11.97 21.65
N ILE A 491 -28.57 -11.17 22.56
CA ILE A 491 -29.99 -11.27 22.90
C ILE A 491 -30.79 -10.44 21.88
N ASN A 492 -31.67 -11.12 21.12
CA ASN A 492 -32.65 -10.65 20.12
C ASN A 492 -32.23 -10.59 18.63
N VAL A 493 -32.14 -11.73 17.94
CA VAL A 493 -32.20 -11.79 16.46
C VAL A 493 -33.14 -12.93 16.00
N PRO A 494 -34.08 -12.71 15.05
CA PRO A 494 -34.99 -13.74 14.56
C PRO A 494 -34.31 -14.81 13.67
N ASP A 495 -34.87 -16.02 13.70
CA ASP A 495 -34.26 -17.29 13.24
C ASP A 495 -33.69 -17.31 11.80
N ASN A 496 -34.24 -16.51 10.88
CA ASN A 496 -33.84 -16.55 9.46
C ASN A 496 -32.46 -15.90 9.18
N LYS A 497 -31.83 -15.23 10.16
CA LYS A 497 -30.46 -14.67 10.02
C LYS A 497 -29.37 -15.53 10.68
N LEU A 498 -29.73 -16.62 11.37
CA LEU A 498 -28.77 -17.45 12.10
C LEU A 498 -27.76 -18.16 11.18
N GLN A 499 -28.16 -18.52 9.96
CA GLN A 499 -27.30 -19.30 9.05
C GLN A 499 -26.21 -18.45 8.34
N GLU A 500 -26.48 -17.17 8.07
CA GLU A 500 -25.45 -16.19 7.66
C GLU A 500 -24.59 -15.72 8.84
N TYR A 501 -25.16 -15.69 10.06
CA TYR A 501 -24.44 -15.42 11.30
C TYR A 501 -23.43 -16.54 11.62
N ASP A 502 -23.75 -17.81 11.35
CA ASP A 502 -22.94 -18.97 11.71
C ASP A 502 -21.59 -19.04 10.96
N ARG A 503 -21.56 -18.72 9.66
CA ARG A 503 -20.31 -18.74 8.86
C ARG A 503 -19.38 -17.56 9.15
N GLY A 504 -19.96 -16.37 9.39
CA GLY A 504 -19.20 -15.20 9.85
C GLY A 504 -18.68 -15.38 11.28
N SER A 505 -19.44 -16.13 12.11
CA SER A 505 -19.13 -16.41 13.50
C SER A 505 -17.86 -17.25 13.68
N SER A 506 -17.60 -18.27 12.86
CA SER A 506 -16.38 -19.09 13.03
C SER A 506 -15.10 -18.28 12.81
N VAL A 507 -15.04 -17.48 11.74
CA VAL A 507 -13.89 -16.56 11.49
C VAL A 507 -13.80 -15.47 12.55
N ALA A 508 -14.94 -14.96 13.03
CA ALA A 508 -14.95 -13.97 14.11
C ALA A 508 -14.45 -14.57 15.44
N THR A 509 -14.87 -15.78 15.79
CA THR A 509 -14.50 -16.45 17.05
C THR A 509 -13.00 -16.78 17.08
N THR A 510 -12.45 -17.31 15.97
CA THR A 510 -10.99 -17.56 15.87
C THR A 510 -10.19 -16.26 15.93
N LEU A 511 -10.69 -15.20 15.31
CA LEU A 511 -10.11 -13.87 15.38
C LEU A 511 -10.15 -13.29 16.80
N HIS A 512 -11.27 -13.41 17.53
CA HIS A 512 -11.42 -12.92 18.90
C HIS A 512 -10.36 -13.52 19.82
N LEU A 513 -10.16 -14.84 19.76
CA LEU A 513 -9.09 -15.52 20.51
C LEU A 513 -7.70 -14.99 20.16
N SER A 514 -7.46 -14.79 18.86
CA SER A 514 -6.17 -14.28 18.36
C SER A 514 -5.92 -12.84 18.82
N ILE A 515 -6.93 -11.96 18.77
CA ILE A 515 -6.83 -10.56 19.20
C ILE A 515 -6.49 -10.49 20.69
N GLU A 516 -7.21 -11.21 21.56
CA GLU A 516 -6.94 -11.17 22.99
C GLU A 516 -5.52 -11.63 23.32
N GLN A 517 -5.02 -12.63 22.60
CA GLN A 517 -3.65 -13.10 22.76
C GLN A 517 -2.63 -12.09 22.25
N ILE A 518 -2.85 -11.50 21.08
CA ILE A 518 -1.96 -10.47 20.50
C ILE A 518 -1.90 -9.24 21.42
N ARG A 519 -3.01 -8.83 22.02
CA ARG A 519 -3.04 -7.72 23.00
C ARG A 519 -2.14 -7.98 24.20
N HIS A 520 -2.09 -9.21 24.67
CA HIS A 520 -1.23 -9.62 25.77
C HIS A 520 0.24 -9.69 25.35
N ASP A 521 0.54 -10.30 24.20
CA ASP A 521 1.92 -10.59 23.77
C ASP A 521 2.62 -9.38 23.13
N SER A 522 1.88 -8.52 22.41
CA SER A 522 2.39 -7.30 21.81
C SER A 522 1.31 -6.22 21.71
N PRO A 523 1.29 -5.27 22.65
CA PRO A 523 0.38 -4.13 22.60
C PRO A 523 0.51 -3.34 21.29
N LEU A 524 1.71 -3.25 20.72
CA LEU A 524 1.95 -2.54 19.46
C LEU A 524 1.26 -3.23 18.27
N ALA A 525 1.34 -4.57 18.18
CA ALA A 525 0.67 -5.34 17.13
C ALA A 525 -0.86 -5.21 17.24
N ALA A 526 -1.41 -5.20 18.46
CA ALA A 526 -2.84 -4.94 18.67
C ALA A 526 -3.26 -3.54 18.22
N LYS A 527 -2.47 -2.50 18.51
CA LYS A 527 -2.72 -1.13 18.02
C LYS A 527 -2.78 -1.08 16.49
N TYR A 528 -1.93 -1.82 15.80
CA TYR A 528 -1.94 -1.89 14.33
C TYR A 528 -3.22 -2.51 13.78
N LEU A 529 -3.71 -3.59 14.41
CA LEU A 529 -5.01 -4.15 14.06
C LEU A 529 -6.14 -3.15 14.28
N PHE A 530 -6.17 -2.47 15.42
CA PHE A 530 -7.25 -1.52 15.72
C PHE A 530 -7.26 -0.32 14.76
N LEU A 531 -6.08 0.18 14.39
CA LEU A 531 -5.94 1.20 13.36
C LEU A 531 -6.42 0.66 11.99
N ALA A 532 -6.01 -0.56 11.63
CA ALA A 532 -6.39 -1.22 10.38
C ALA A 532 -7.90 -1.44 10.24
N ALA A 533 -8.62 -1.62 11.36
CA ALA A 533 -10.08 -1.72 11.38
C ALA A 533 -10.80 -0.42 11.00
N CYS A 534 -10.10 0.72 11.15
CA CYS A 534 -10.64 2.06 10.94
C CYS A 534 -10.34 2.63 9.55
N VAL A 535 -9.56 1.92 8.73
CA VAL A 535 -9.18 2.31 7.36
C VAL A 535 -9.59 1.22 6.37
N ASP A 536 -9.53 1.51 5.06
CA ASP A 536 -9.80 0.52 4.02
C ASP A 536 -8.99 -0.77 4.28
N ARG A 537 -9.62 -1.92 4.05
CA ARG A 537 -9.02 -3.23 4.33
C ARG A 537 -7.84 -3.56 3.41
N LYS A 538 -7.67 -2.81 2.32
CA LYS A 538 -6.58 -2.92 1.36
C LYS A 538 -5.68 -1.69 1.43
N ASP A 539 -4.43 -1.84 1.04
CA ASP A 539 -3.48 -0.74 0.89
C ASP A 539 -3.25 0.04 2.21
N ILE A 540 -3.22 -0.67 3.34
CA ILE A 540 -2.93 -0.08 4.66
C ILE A 540 -1.45 0.21 4.77
N LEU A 541 -1.07 1.43 4.43
CA LEU A 541 0.31 1.90 4.42
C LEU A 541 0.98 1.69 5.78
N LEU A 542 2.19 1.13 5.76
CA LEU A 542 3.03 0.94 6.95
C LEU A 542 3.42 2.26 7.64
N GLU A 543 3.27 3.41 6.98
CA GLU A 543 3.42 4.75 7.57
C GLU A 543 2.32 5.13 8.54
N LEU A 544 1.12 4.57 8.37
CA LEU A 544 0.04 4.74 9.34
C LEU A 544 0.36 3.99 10.64
N LEU A 545 1.23 2.96 10.56
CA LEU A 545 1.62 2.10 11.66
C LEU A 545 2.85 2.67 12.38
N GLU A 546 2.61 3.55 13.35
CA GLU A 546 3.69 4.14 14.12
C GLU A 546 4.50 3.14 14.93
N ALA A 547 5.81 3.31 14.96
CA ALA A 547 6.70 2.52 15.79
C ALA A 547 7.84 3.40 16.31
N PRO A 548 8.33 3.16 17.55
CA PRO A 548 9.54 3.79 18.05
C PRO A 548 10.78 3.50 17.19
N SER A 549 10.83 2.34 16.53
CA SER A 549 11.88 1.99 15.57
C SER A 549 11.36 1.12 14.42
N SER A 550 12.10 1.09 13.30
CA SER A 550 11.79 0.20 12.17
C SER A 550 11.80 -1.28 12.57
N ARG A 551 12.65 -1.66 13.53
CA ARG A 551 12.75 -3.04 14.03
C ARG A 551 11.49 -3.44 14.80
N GLU A 552 11.01 -2.58 15.69
CA GLU A 552 9.79 -2.85 16.46
C GLU A 552 8.54 -2.90 15.58
N ARG A 553 8.48 -2.09 14.52
CA ARG A 553 7.41 -2.17 13.51
C ARG A 553 7.39 -3.54 12.85
N GLU A 554 8.55 -4.00 12.39
CA GLU A 554 8.68 -5.28 11.71
C GLU A 554 8.41 -6.45 12.66
N ASP A 555 8.85 -6.36 13.93
CA ASP A 555 8.53 -7.35 14.95
C ASP A 555 7.01 -7.44 15.22
N ALA A 556 6.30 -6.30 15.30
CA ALA A 556 4.85 -6.27 15.45
C ALA A 556 4.12 -6.84 14.21
N ILE A 557 4.57 -6.49 13.01
CA ILE A 557 4.03 -7.05 11.75
C ILE A 557 4.30 -8.55 11.67
N ARG A 558 5.47 -9.02 12.12
CA ARG A 558 5.81 -10.45 12.18
C ARG A 558 4.85 -11.21 13.10
N ILE A 559 4.43 -10.62 14.22
CA ILE A 559 3.40 -11.19 15.10
C ILE A 559 2.05 -11.26 14.37
N LEU A 560 1.61 -10.19 13.69
CA LEU A 560 0.36 -10.24 12.93
C LEU A 560 0.38 -11.28 11.81
N ASN A 561 1.54 -11.45 11.15
CA ASN A 561 1.78 -12.48 10.15
C ASN A 561 1.81 -13.90 10.73
N SER A 562 2.30 -14.08 11.97
CA SER A 562 2.32 -15.41 12.61
C SER A 562 0.92 -15.93 12.88
N TYR A 563 -0.04 -15.04 13.16
CA TYR A 563 -1.47 -15.37 13.27
C TYR A 563 -2.23 -15.35 11.94
N LYS A 564 -1.55 -15.11 10.81
CA LYS A 564 -2.15 -15.05 9.45
C LYS A 564 -3.32 -14.06 9.33
N LEU A 565 -3.30 -12.96 10.09
CA LEU A 565 -4.37 -11.96 10.10
C LEU A 565 -4.21 -10.91 9.01
N VAL A 566 -2.97 -10.65 8.60
CA VAL A 566 -2.61 -9.67 7.59
C VAL A 566 -1.85 -10.35 6.47
N THR A 567 -2.06 -9.87 5.24
CA THR A 567 -1.24 -10.22 4.09
C THR A 567 -0.36 -9.03 3.78
N ARG A 568 0.96 -9.20 3.87
CA ARG A 568 1.88 -8.17 3.40
C ARG A 568 1.74 -8.07 1.90
N ARG A 569 1.44 -6.88 1.37
CA ARG A 569 1.64 -6.58 -0.05
C ARG A 569 3.09 -6.23 -0.25
N PRO A 570 3.88 -7.14 -0.82
CA PRO A 570 5.33 -6.97 -0.97
C PRO A 570 5.67 -5.77 -1.87
N ALA A 571 4.73 -5.46 -2.76
CA ALA A 571 4.77 -4.42 -3.76
C ALA A 571 4.30 -3.04 -3.27
N GLU A 572 3.54 -2.94 -2.16
CA GLU A 572 2.95 -1.65 -1.74
C GLU A 572 3.28 -1.09 -0.33
N SER A 573 4.22 -1.68 0.46
CA SER A 573 4.52 -1.26 1.85
C SER A 573 3.22 -1.09 2.61
N ALA A 574 2.35 -2.06 2.39
CA ALA A 574 0.98 -2.03 2.82
C ALA A 574 0.60 -3.40 3.34
N LEU A 575 -0.34 -3.39 4.27
CA LEU A 575 -1.00 -4.58 4.75
C LEU A 575 -2.39 -4.64 4.14
N ASP A 576 -2.79 -5.83 3.75
CA ASP A 576 -4.17 -6.15 3.44
C ASP A 576 -4.74 -6.99 4.57
N LEU A 577 -5.97 -6.68 4.97
CA LEU A 577 -6.79 -7.57 5.78
C LEU A 577 -7.79 -8.27 4.87
N HIS A 578 -7.99 -9.56 5.16
CA HIS A 578 -9.08 -10.30 4.52
C HIS A 578 -10.42 -9.66 4.91
N ARG A 579 -11.39 -9.59 3.97
CA ARG A 579 -12.69 -8.92 4.17
C ARG A 579 -13.42 -9.37 5.44
N LEU A 580 -13.48 -10.69 5.67
CA LEU A 580 -14.12 -11.26 6.85
C LEU A 580 -13.35 -10.91 8.15
N VAL A 581 -12.03 -10.85 8.08
CA VAL A 581 -11.18 -10.49 9.24
C VAL A 581 -11.37 -9.01 9.57
N HIS A 582 -11.37 -8.13 8.57
CA HIS A 582 -11.62 -6.71 8.75
C HIS A 582 -13.01 -6.43 9.32
N GLY A 583 -14.05 -7.09 8.77
CA GLY A 583 -15.42 -6.98 9.27
C GLY A 583 -15.56 -7.43 10.73
N ALA A 584 -15.04 -8.62 11.06
CA ALA A 584 -15.09 -9.15 12.42
C ALA A 584 -14.26 -8.30 13.41
N LEU A 585 -13.10 -7.81 12.99
CA LEU A 585 -12.27 -6.91 13.80
C LEU A 585 -13.00 -5.60 14.11
N ARG A 586 -13.68 -5.03 13.12
CA ARG A 586 -14.45 -3.81 13.27
C ARG A 586 -15.64 -4.01 14.23
N GLU A 587 -16.35 -5.12 14.10
CA GLU A 587 -17.43 -5.51 15.02
C GLU A 587 -16.91 -5.65 16.46
N TRP A 588 -15.75 -6.28 16.63
CA TRP A 588 -15.12 -6.47 17.94
C TRP A 588 -14.79 -5.15 18.64
N ILE A 589 -14.24 -4.17 17.92
CA ILE A 589 -13.90 -2.84 18.46
C ILE A 589 -15.19 -2.04 18.75
N TRP A 590 -16.20 -2.17 17.88
CA TRP A 590 -17.51 -1.52 18.06
C TRP A 590 -18.21 -1.99 19.33
N LYS A 591 -18.27 -3.31 19.56
CA LYS A 591 -18.85 -3.92 20.78
C LYS A 591 -18.19 -3.44 22.08
N ARG A 592 -16.96 -2.93 22.01
CA ARG A 592 -16.20 -2.41 23.16
C ARG A 592 -16.24 -0.89 23.31
N GLY A 593 -16.98 -0.18 22.46
CA GLY A 593 -17.08 1.28 22.50
C GLY A 593 -15.79 2.01 22.08
N MET A 594 -14.83 1.29 21.51
CA MET A 594 -13.50 1.83 21.17
C MET A 594 -13.43 2.40 19.74
N LEU A 595 -14.48 2.22 18.93
CA LEU A 595 -14.45 2.54 17.50
C LEU A 595 -14.25 4.05 17.25
N GLY A 596 -14.88 4.91 18.05
CA GLY A 596 -14.74 6.36 17.94
C GLY A 596 -13.31 6.83 18.18
N GLU A 597 -12.71 6.39 19.28
CA GLU A 597 -11.32 6.72 19.66
C GLU A 597 -10.31 6.28 18.59
N TRP A 598 -10.44 5.05 18.10
CA TRP A 598 -9.53 4.54 17.08
C TRP A 598 -9.75 5.16 15.70
N THR A 599 -10.97 5.58 15.38
CA THR A 599 -11.24 6.32 14.15
C THR A 599 -10.62 7.72 14.21
N GLN A 600 -10.76 8.42 15.33
CA GLN A 600 -10.07 9.71 15.54
C GLN A 600 -8.56 9.56 15.47
N THR A 601 -8.01 8.50 16.07
CA THR A 601 -6.58 8.17 15.99
C THR A 601 -6.15 7.92 14.54
N ALA A 602 -6.91 7.14 13.77
CA ALA A 602 -6.65 6.88 12.37
C ALA A 602 -6.70 8.16 11.53
N MET A 603 -7.67 9.04 11.80
CA MET A 603 -7.79 10.34 11.14
C MET A 603 -6.62 11.26 11.48
N ALA A 604 -6.23 11.37 12.74
CA ALA A 604 -5.08 12.18 13.15
C ALA A 604 -3.79 11.70 12.48
N ARG A 605 -3.61 10.37 12.36
CA ARG A 605 -2.47 9.78 11.64
C ARG A 605 -2.52 10.04 10.15
N LEU A 606 -3.69 9.92 9.53
CA LEU A 606 -3.85 10.27 8.12
C LEU A 606 -3.53 11.75 7.87
N CYS A 607 -3.98 12.66 8.72
CA CYS A 607 -3.67 14.08 8.62
C CYS A 607 -2.16 14.36 8.83
N GLY A 608 -1.51 13.64 9.75
CA GLY A 608 -0.06 13.77 9.98
C GLY A 608 0.80 13.23 8.84
N VAL A 609 0.39 12.11 8.23
CA VAL A 609 1.09 11.50 7.07
C VAL A 609 0.78 12.26 5.77
N PHE A 610 -0.41 12.87 5.67
CA PHE A 610 -0.87 13.61 4.48
C PHE A 610 -1.30 15.06 4.83
N PRO A 611 -0.35 15.95 5.19
CA PRO A 611 -0.70 17.29 5.68
C PRO A 611 -1.21 18.26 4.59
N ASN A 612 -1.02 17.97 3.30
CA ASN A 612 -1.28 18.93 2.21
C ASN A 612 -2.10 18.34 1.05
N ASN A 613 -3.02 19.14 0.50
CA ASN A 613 -3.91 18.83 -0.65
C ASN A 613 -3.22 18.76 -2.03
N SER A 614 -1.93 18.40 -2.10
CA SER A 614 -1.22 18.30 -3.38
C SER A 614 -1.82 17.21 -4.29
N HIS A 615 -1.89 17.46 -5.61
CA HIS A 615 -2.64 16.66 -6.59
C HIS A 615 -2.28 15.17 -6.66
N GLY A 616 -1.17 14.72 -6.07
CA GLY A 616 -0.81 13.31 -5.97
C GLY A 616 -1.51 12.53 -4.85
N ASN A 617 -2.19 13.23 -3.92
CA ASN A 617 -2.74 12.66 -2.69
C ASN A 617 -4.28 12.74 -2.63
N ARG A 618 -4.92 13.36 -3.61
CA ARG A 618 -6.38 13.60 -3.60
C ARG A 618 -7.18 12.29 -3.65
N ILE A 619 -6.76 11.30 -4.43
CA ILE A 619 -7.54 10.07 -4.64
C ILE A 619 -7.57 9.19 -3.36
N THR A 620 -6.44 9.01 -2.67
CA THR A 620 -6.36 8.19 -1.45
C THR A 620 -7.00 8.87 -0.23
N VAL A 621 -6.84 10.20 -0.10
CA VAL A 621 -7.41 10.96 1.01
C VAL A 621 -8.91 11.17 0.83
N THR A 622 -9.38 11.47 -0.39
CA THR A 622 -10.81 11.59 -0.70
C THR A 622 -11.53 10.24 -0.61
N LYS A 623 -10.94 9.13 -1.08
CA LYS A 623 -11.52 7.78 -0.90
C LYS A 623 -11.69 7.43 0.59
N LYS A 624 -10.68 7.72 1.42
CA LYS A 624 -10.73 7.46 2.87
C LYS A 624 -11.71 8.37 3.64
N TYR A 625 -11.86 9.63 3.23
CA TYR A 625 -12.88 10.51 3.81
C TYR A 625 -14.30 10.08 3.41
N ASN A 626 -14.50 9.56 2.20
CA ASN A 626 -15.81 9.05 1.76
C ASN A 626 -16.21 7.78 2.52
N GLU A 627 -15.26 6.89 2.81
CA GLU A 627 -15.49 5.71 3.65
C GLU A 627 -15.77 6.09 5.11
N ALA A 628 -15.01 7.02 5.68
CA ALA A 628 -15.26 7.55 7.02
C ALA A 628 -16.65 8.22 7.11
N GLU A 629 -17.04 8.96 6.08
CA GLU A 629 -18.37 9.56 5.95
C GLU A 629 -19.47 8.50 5.95
N GLU A 630 -19.41 7.49 5.08
CA GLU A 630 -20.42 6.42 5.03
C GLU A 630 -20.58 5.71 6.37
N LEU A 631 -19.46 5.48 7.06
CA LEU A 631 -19.44 4.83 8.37
C LEU A 631 -20.00 5.72 9.48
N PHE A 632 -19.62 7.00 9.55
CA PHE A 632 -20.15 7.92 10.55
C PHE A 632 -21.62 8.25 10.30
N LEU A 633 -22.07 8.28 9.04
CA LEU A 633 -23.48 8.35 8.68
C LEU A 633 -24.26 7.14 9.21
N GLN A 634 -23.79 5.91 8.95
CA GLN A 634 -24.45 4.69 9.43
C GLN A 634 -24.49 4.61 10.96
N VAL A 635 -23.41 4.99 11.64
CA VAL A 635 -23.36 5.02 13.12
C VAL A 635 -24.29 6.10 13.65
N MET A 636 -24.28 7.30 13.07
CA MET A 636 -25.18 8.39 13.47
C MET A 636 -26.65 7.98 13.29
N GLU A 637 -27.05 7.44 12.14
CA GLU A 637 -28.43 7.00 11.89
C GLU A 637 -28.85 5.87 12.85
N THR A 638 -27.95 4.92 13.12
CA THR A 638 -28.23 3.80 14.01
C THR A 638 -28.35 4.28 15.46
N SER A 639 -27.44 5.13 15.93
CA SER A 639 -27.47 5.72 17.26
C SER A 639 -28.68 6.64 17.45
N LEU A 640 -29.03 7.43 16.43
CA LEU A 640 -30.24 8.25 16.43
C LEU A 640 -31.49 7.39 16.58
N ARG A 641 -31.57 6.25 15.88
CA ARG A 641 -32.71 5.33 15.95
C ARG A 641 -32.80 4.55 17.27
N VAL A 642 -31.66 4.14 17.83
CA VAL A 642 -31.59 3.23 18.99
C VAL A 642 -31.50 3.97 20.32
N LEU A 643 -30.74 5.07 20.36
CA LEU A 643 -30.37 5.81 21.57
C LEU A 643 -31.04 7.19 21.66
N GLY A 644 -31.53 7.74 20.54
CA GLY A 644 -32.09 9.09 20.45
C GLY A 644 -31.06 10.16 20.10
N ASP A 645 -31.55 11.37 19.82
CA ASP A 645 -30.78 12.54 19.40
C ASP A 645 -29.98 13.21 20.54
N GLU A 646 -30.44 13.07 21.77
CA GLU A 646 -29.79 13.66 22.96
C GLU A 646 -28.70 12.76 23.58
N HIS A 647 -28.52 11.53 23.08
CA HIS A 647 -27.54 10.61 23.65
C HIS A 647 -26.09 11.03 23.33
N PRO A 648 -25.15 11.00 24.29
CA PRO A 648 -23.76 11.42 24.08
C PRO A 648 -23.06 10.75 22.89
N SER A 649 -23.31 9.46 22.66
CA SER A 649 -22.79 8.72 21.50
C SER A 649 -23.33 9.23 20.15
N THR A 650 -24.58 9.71 20.11
CA THR A 650 -25.18 10.30 18.90
C THR A 650 -24.53 11.64 18.61
N LEU A 651 -24.37 12.49 19.62
CA LEU A 651 -23.69 13.79 19.53
C LEU A 651 -22.22 13.64 19.09
N THR A 652 -21.49 12.72 19.73
CA THR A 652 -20.10 12.39 19.35
C THR A 652 -20.01 11.94 17.88
N SER A 653 -20.99 11.19 17.39
CA SER A 653 -21.03 10.75 15.99
C SER A 653 -21.30 11.90 15.02
N MET A 654 -22.17 12.86 15.40
CA MET A 654 -22.42 14.09 14.64
C MET A 654 -21.17 14.98 14.55
N ALA A 655 -20.45 15.20 15.67
CA ALA A 655 -19.18 15.94 15.68
C ALA A 655 -18.13 15.32 14.74
N ASN A 656 -17.99 13.99 14.77
CA ASN A 656 -17.03 13.27 13.95
C ASN A 656 -17.39 13.34 12.45
N LEU A 657 -18.67 13.25 12.11
CA LEU A 657 -19.15 13.42 10.73
C LEU A 657 -18.92 14.87 10.24
N ALA A 658 -19.20 15.87 11.06
CA ALA A 658 -18.98 17.27 10.70
C ALA A 658 -17.49 17.60 10.50
N SER A 659 -16.63 17.06 11.35
CA SER A 659 -15.17 17.14 11.17
C SER A 659 -14.72 16.49 9.86
N THR A 660 -15.37 15.39 9.47
CA THR A 660 -15.10 14.72 8.19
C THR A 660 -15.49 15.61 7.00
N TYR A 661 -16.67 16.23 7.01
CA TYR A 661 -17.08 17.21 5.99
C TYR A 661 -16.14 18.42 5.92
N ARG A 662 -15.73 18.94 7.08
CA ARG A 662 -14.77 20.04 7.17
C ARG A 662 -13.46 19.71 6.45
N ASN A 663 -12.89 18.55 6.71
CA ASN A 663 -11.64 18.11 6.10
C ASN A 663 -11.78 17.75 4.60
N GLN A 664 -12.99 17.42 4.13
CA GLN A 664 -13.31 17.28 2.70
C GLN A 664 -13.46 18.64 1.96
N GLY A 665 -13.44 19.77 2.69
CA GLY A 665 -13.72 21.10 2.13
C GLY A 665 -15.22 21.39 1.95
N ARG A 666 -16.10 20.55 2.53
CA ARG A 666 -17.57 20.67 2.53
C ARG A 666 -18.03 21.45 3.76
N TRP A 667 -17.58 22.70 3.83
CA TRP A 667 -17.73 23.52 5.04
C TRP A 667 -19.17 23.81 5.44
N LYS A 668 -20.10 23.89 4.47
CA LYS A 668 -21.52 24.15 4.72
C LYS A 668 -22.21 22.99 5.44
N GLU A 669 -21.96 21.77 4.99
CA GLU A 669 -22.53 20.56 5.59
C GLU A 669 -21.93 20.32 6.99
N ALA A 670 -20.66 20.67 7.19
CA ALA A 670 -20.03 20.68 8.51
C ALA A 670 -20.68 21.70 9.47
N GLU A 671 -20.95 22.92 8.98
CA GLU A 671 -21.58 23.99 9.76
C GLU A 671 -23.01 23.61 10.20
N GLU A 672 -23.84 23.13 9.27
CA GLU A 672 -25.22 22.73 9.55
C GLU A 672 -25.29 21.64 10.63
N LEU A 673 -24.40 20.65 10.53
CA LEU A 673 -24.34 19.54 11.47
C LEU A 673 -23.80 19.96 12.84
N GLN A 674 -22.74 20.79 12.88
CA GLN A 674 -22.19 21.36 14.13
C GLN A 674 -23.15 22.33 14.82
N ALA A 675 -23.91 23.12 14.06
CA ALA A 675 -24.92 24.01 14.63
C ALA A 675 -26.07 23.21 15.27
N THR A 676 -26.45 22.09 14.65
CA THR A 676 -27.46 21.18 15.20
C THR A 676 -26.96 20.52 16.49
N GLU A 677 -25.73 19.98 16.47
CA GLU A 677 -25.08 19.40 17.65
C GLU A 677 -24.98 20.41 18.80
N LEU A 678 -24.47 21.61 18.53
CA LEU A 678 -24.32 22.68 19.52
C LEU A 678 -25.67 23.04 20.16
N GLY A 679 -26.73 23.12 19.36
CA GLY A 679 -28.08 23.40 19.88
C GLY A 679 -28.60 22.32 20.82
N ILE A 680 -28.28 21.04 20.54
CA ILE A 680 -28.67 19.93 21.43
C ILE A 680 -27.82 19.94 22.71
N CYS A 681 -26.50 20.10 22.60
CA CYS A 681 -25.59 20.18 23.75
C CYS A 681 -25.97 21.34 24.69
N SER A 682 -26.25 22.52 24.14
CA SER A 682 -26.67 23.70 24.92
C SER A 682 -28.00 23.45 25.65
N ARG A 683 -28.96 22.74 25.04
CA ARG A 683 -30.25 22.41 25.65
C ARG A 683 -30.14 21.35 26.74
N VAL A 684 -29.34 20.30 26.52
CA VAL A 684 -29.28 19.10 27.36
C VAL A 684 -28.25 19.22 28.48
N LEU A 685 -27.08 19.75 28.17
CA LEU A 685 -25.92 19.83 29.07
C LEU A 685 -25.70 21.24 29.64
N GLY A 686 -26.26 22.27 28.99
CA GLY A 686 -26.05 23.68 29.32
C GLY A 686 -24.83 24.28 28.62
N ASP A 687 -24.79 25.62 28.59
CA ASP A 687 -23.80 26.41 27.86
C ASP A 687 -22.38 26.29 28.45
N GLU A 688 -22.28 26.02 29.75
CA GLU A 688 -21.02 25.90 30.50
C GLU A 688 -20.37 24.50 30.41
N HIS A 689 -21.06 23.51 29.84
CA HIS A 689 -20.57 22.14 29.81
C HIS A 689 -19.38 21.99 28.84
N PRO A 690 -18.31 21.24 29.20
CA PRO A 690 -17.13 21.06 28.35
C PRO A 690 -17.43 20.61 26.91
N ASP A 691 -18.41 19.72 26.72
CA ASP A 691 -18.82 19.24 25.39
C ASP A 691 -19.52 20.34 24.57
N THR A 692 -20.28 21.23 25.22
CA THR A 692 -20.90 22.40 24.58
C THR A 692 -19.82 23.39 24.14
N LEU A 693 -18.85 23.68 25.02
CA LEU A 693 -17.71 24.56 24.72
C LEU A 693 -16.83 24.00 23.57
N THR A 694 -16.60 22.69 23.55
CA THR A 694 -15.89 22.00 22.46
C THR A 694 -16.66 22.11 21.14
N SER A 695 -17.99 21.96 21.17
CA SER A 695 -18.86 22.12 20.00
C SER A 695 -18.83 23.57 19.46
N MET A 696 -18.84 24.57 20.35
CA MET A 696 -18.71 25.99 19.98
C MET A 696 -17.37 26.28 19.30
N ALA A 697 -16.26 25.76 19.85
CA ALA A 697 -14.94 25.93 19.25
C ALA A 697 -14.86 25.28 17.86
N ASN A 698 -15.39 24.06 17.71
CA ASN A 698 -15.40 23.34 16.44
C ASN A 698 -16.16 24.09 15.34
N LEU A 699 -17.33 24.64 15.67
CA LEU A 699 -18.12 25.47 14.75
C LEU A 699 -17.39 26.77 14.39
N ALA A 700 -16.70 27.41 15.33
CA ALA A 700 -15.93 28.62 15.07
C ALA A 700 -14.79 28.37 14.06
N PHE A 701 -14.05 27.26 14.18
CA PHE A 701 -13.02 26.87 13.21
C PHE A 701 -13.60 26.58 11.82
N THR A 702 -14.78 25.96 11.74
CA THR A 702 -15.47 25.73 10.46
C THR A 702 -15.86 27.05 9.80
N LEU A 703 -16.41 28.00 10.55
CA LEU A 703 -16.78 29.33 10.05
C LEU A 703 -15.56 30.14 9.58
N GLN A 704 -14.42 30.00 10.28
CA GLN A 704 -13.16 30.63 9.87
C GLN A 704 -12.66 30.05 8.53
N SER A 705 -12.76 28.72 8.37
CA SER A 705 -12.37 28.04 7.13
C SER A 705 -13.27 28.41 5.94
N GLN A 706 -14.50 28.86 6.19
CA GLN A 706 -15.41 29.44 5.19
C GLN A 706 -15.11 30.90 4.83
N GLY A 707 -14.17 31.56 5.53
CA GLY A 707 -13.91 33.00 5.39
C GLY A 707 -14.90 33.90 6.15
N SER A 708 -15.79 33.34 6.97
CA SER A 708 -16.72 34.11 7.82
C SER A 708 -16.07 34.52 9.15
N ILE A 709 -14.96 35.27 9.05
CA ILE A 709 -14.07 35.58 10.19
C ILE A 709 -14.81 36.31 11.33
N SER A 710 -15.77 37.19 11.03
CA SER A 710 -16.53 37.93 12.04
C SER A 710 -17.44 37.04 12.90
N LYS A 711 -18.11 36.05 12.30
CA LYS A 711 -18.95 35.08 13.01
C LYS A 711 -18.09 34.10 13.81
N ALA A 712 -16.99 33.64 13.24
CA ALA A 712 -16.03 32.77 13.92
C ALA A 712 -15.43 33.46 15.16
N ALA A 713 -15.02 34.72 15.04
CA ALA A 713 -14.47 35.51 16.13
C ALA A 713 -15.48 35.75 17.26
N SER A 714 -16.74 36.05 16.93
CA SER A 714 -17.80 36.21 17.94
C SER A 714 -18.08 34.91 18.70
N LEU A 715 -18.03 33.76 18.00
CA LEU A 715 -18.33 32.47 18.61
C LEU A 715 -17.18 31.97 19.51
N ILE A 716 -15.93 32.16 19.09
CA ILE A 716 -14.76 31.82 19.90
C ILE A 716 -14.56 32.79 21.08
N GLU A 717 -14.97 34.06 20.95
CA GLU A 717 -15.01 35.01 22.06
C GLU A 717 -15.97 34.57 23.16
N ASN A 718 -17.22 34.22 22.80
CA ASN A 718 -18.19 33.68 23.75
C ASN A 718 -17.68 32.38 24.41
N CYS A 719 -17.11 31.46 23.63
CA CYS A 719 -16.51 30.24 24.17
C CYS A 719 -15.37 30.53 25.16
N CYS A 720 -14.50 31.50 24.86
CA CYS A 720 -13.39 31.91 25.72
C CYS A 720 -13.88 32.55 27.03
N GLU A 721 -14.96 33.35 26.99
CA GLU A 721 -15.56 33.96 28.19
C GLU A 721 -16.10 32.87 29.13
N LEU A 722 -16.89 31.93 28.59
CA LEU A 722 -17.44 30.81 29.35
C LEU A 722 -16.34 29.88 29.88
N GLN A 723 -15.30 29.58 29.08
CA GLN A 723 -14.15 28.80 29.53
C GLN A 723 -13.38 29.50 30.66
N THR A 724 -13.29 30.83 30.63
CA THR A 724 -12.63 31.61 31.70
C THR A 724 -13.41 31.52 33.00
N GLU A 725 -14.74 31.53 32.95
CA GLU A 725 -15.63 31.42 34.10
C GLU A 725 -15.63 30.00 34.70
N VAL A 726 -15.69 28.97 33.85
CA VAL A 726 -15.85 27.56 34.27
C VAL A 726 -14.51 26.88 34.59
N LEU A 727 -13.51 27.05 33.74
CA LEU A 727 -12.21 26.34 33.81
C LEU A 727 -11.09 27.21 34.38
N GLY A 728 -11.29 28.53 34.39
CA GLY A 728 -10.30 29.51 34.81
C GLY A 728 -9.42 30.04 33.67
N PRO A 729 -8.77 31.21 33.87
CA PRO A 729 -8.01 31.91 32.82
C PRO A 729 -6.72 31.21 32.39
N GLU A 730 -6.17 30.33 33.24
CA GLU A 730 -4.92 29.60 33.00
C GLU A 730 -5.14 28.19 32.44
N HIS A 731 -6.40 27.77 32.21
CA HIS A 731 -6.68 26.47 31.63
C HIS A 731 -6.18 26.40 30.17
N PRO A 732 -5.56 25.28 29.72
CA PRO A 732 -5.01 25.17 28.37
C PRO A 732 -6.00 25.53 27.26
N ASP A 733 -7.26 25.12 27.40
CA ASP A 733 -8.30 25.42 26.41
C ASP A 733 -8.68 26.91 26.39
N THR A 734 -8.75 27.56 27.55
CA THR A 734 -9.00 29.01 27.67
C THR A 734 -7.85 29.82 27.06
N VAL A 735 -6.61 29.40 27.31
CA VAL A 735 -5.41 30.02 26.73
C VAL A 735 -5.41 29.86 25.20
N SER A 736 -5.70 28.65 24.71
CA SER A 736 -5.78 28.33 23.27
C SER A 736 -6.87 29.14 22.55
N SER A 737 -8.08 29.23 23.12
CA SER A 737 -9.18 30.04 22.58
C SER A 737 -8.82 31.54 22.54
N ARG A 738 -8.14 32.04 23.58
CA ARG A 738 -7.71 33.44 23.68
C ARG A 738 -6.61 33.78 22.67
N GLU A 739 -5.61 32.92 22.50
CA GLU A 739 -4.57 33.07 21.48
C GLU A 739 -5.16 33.02 20.07
N THR A 740 -6.11 32.11 19.84
CA THR A 740 -6.84 31.98 18.57
C THR A 740 -7.66 33.25 18.27
N LEU A 741 -8.39 33.78 19.25
CA LEU A 741 -9.14 35.03 19.12
C LEU A 741 -8.22 36.23 18.81
N ALA A 742 -7.05 36.30 19.47
CA ALA A 742 -6.05 37.35 19.22
C ALA A 742 -5.49 37.27 17.79
N ALA A 743 -5.16 36.07 17.32
CA ALA A 743 -4.70 35.85 15.95
C ALA A 743 -5.75 36.26 14.90
N TRP A 744 -7.01 35.85 15.07
CA TRP A 744 -8.07 36.15 14.10
C TRP A 744 -8.46 37.64 14.08
N ARG A 745 -8.31 38.34 15.21
CA ARG A 745 -8.49 39.81 15.29
C ARG A 745 -7.39 40.58 14.57
N LEU A 746 -6.15 40.09 14.57
CA LEU A 746 -5.04 40.69 13.83
C LEU A 746 -5.25 40.57 12.31
N ASP A 747 -5.71 39.40 11.83
CA ASP A 747 -6.00 39.17 10.41
C ASP A 747 -7.16 40.04 9.89
N THR A 748 -8.16 40.34 10.73
CA THR A 748 -9.28 41.22 10.36
C THR A 748 -8.90 42.70 10.29
N VAL A 749 -7.84 43.13 10.99
CA VAL A 749 -7.29 44.49 10.89
C VAL A 749 -6.44 44.63 9.62
N GLN A 750 -5.61 43.64 9.28
CA GLN A 750 -4.82 43.66 8.05
C GLN A 750 -5.67 43.63 6.77
N LEU A 751 -6.78 42.89 6.76
CA LEU A 751 -7.71 42.86 5.62
C LEU A 751 -8.49 44.17 5.40
N LYS A 752 -8.58 45.05 6.41
CA LYS A 752 -9.17 46.39 6.26
C LYS A 752 -8.18 47.40 5.70
N ASP A 753 -6.90 47.27 6.04
CA ASP A 753 -5.85 48.18 5.57
C ASP A 753 -5.43 47.92 4.09
N GLU A 754 -5.64 46.71 3.56
CA GLU A 754 -5.40 46.39 2.14
C GLU A 754 -6.58 46.73 1.20
N GLY A 755 -7.74 47.11 1.74
CA GLY A 755 -8.96 47.41 0.97
C GLY A 755 -9.16 48.87 0.55
N ASP A 756 -8.37 49.80 1.11
CA ASP A 756 -8.43 51.25 0.86
C ASP A 756 -7.18 51.78 0.10
N GLY A 757 -6.50 50.91 -0.66
CA GLY A 757 -5.31 51.22 -1.46
C GLY A 757 -5.56 51.41 -2.95
#